data_AF-A0A5E9G1Q9-F1
#
_entry.id   AF-A0A5E9G1Q9-F1
#
_cell.length_a   1.000
_cell.length_b   1.000
_cell.length_c   1.000
_cell.angle_alpha   90.00
_cell.angle_beta   90.00
_cell.angle_gamma   90.00
#
_symmetry.space_group_name_H-M   'P 1'
#
loop_
_entity.id
_entity.type
_entity.pdbx_description
1 polymer ?
#
loop_
_entity_poly.entity_id
_entity_poly.type
_entity_poly.pdbx_seq_one_letter_code
_entity_poly.pdbx_strand_id
1 'polypeptide(L)'
;MNPKNSDSSWTWRRVRAAFGVRENAPHTPSLKSASVHFLLTASLRGDPNLARSVRKLLDAELAVSAAWPSETAIRVSHRLRKEARQLKSVRAMAMLHERADVTGSWRSALAFALRFPRLGIQYLHAKWVTTKISPRFKKFAESPSEGRLLVLLALHPFFTIRRVLPSIRFTWNKKRGDPVEGRHEGSVEQAAEGAEIDDDKSSFLDVLAEAERLYLDRQVVSVAIRLSDARLFGGPDRDEDGFVRLMLRESYHDFVLPGSEEQHHVVFEPRLLLHESGVVQLDLVLSAQTTLDVRQALAMMWGPEELFLRSQMSKPLLRGTQWEQVADYSSGEVDAGQPLGTIEHPTPISMAQLLEIHLSAVLAIIKRSYRHWVIYPFAILDADECCNPEEWKQTHRDDLIRLAIRGSVEREVAPHVAIPRDLSLGRDRSLYAGLGSAVHFQWRGAAPRGVAELDTVLVLEYALLQYMRLHTMEEHVSQMALGERSMRARYRGAVRIFSELRQRDLRSGEARDVVRHVLQEFGVPDIRRTIETALNLSASAYATLSAERASRRAWWVTSAATLIALLVAVPPLRELLNSVPASEPGETWALVPFRWLADRGFWGPWFTMAGVLLLVIAIWILDVSWRWRVRRLPSFRRGYKWPNEFTVDRELHSPSALGPRSTNLHVSLPGGAKDTGGSS
;
A
#
# COMPACT_ATOMS: atom_id res chain seq x y z
N MET A 1 -52.58 -48.63 44.95
CA MET A 1 -53.13 -47.50 44.19
C MET A 1 -52.12 -46.37 44.21
N ASN A 2 -51.64 -45.94 43.04
CA ASN A 2 -51.06 -44.61 42.78
C ASN A 2 -52.15 -43.52 43.07
N PRO A 3 -51.90 -42.19 43.24
CA PRO A 3 -50.74 -41.42 42.74
C PRO A 3 -50.26 -40.15 43.52
N LYS A 4 -49.08 -39.65 43.10
CA LYS A 4 -48.64 -38.27 42.72
C LYS A 4 -48.68 -37.01 43.66
N ASN A 5 -47.49 -36.39 43.71
CA ASN A 5 -47.09 -34.97 43.54
C ASN A 5 -47.81 -33.84 44.29
N SER A 6 -47.05 -32.98 44.99
CA SER A 6 -46.45 -31.76 44.40
C SER A 6 -45.75 -30.89 45.46
N ASP A 7 -44.78 -30.10 44.97
CA ASP A 7 -43.84 -29.22 45.66
C ASP A 7 -44.46 -28.17 46.61
N SER A 8 -43.70 -27.75 47.63
CA SER A 8 -43.19 -26.36 47.72
C SER A 8 -42.53 -26.01 49.06
N SER A 9 -41.43 -25.25 48.90
CA SER A 9 -40.84 -24.28 49.83
C SER A 9 -40.18 -24.83 51.11
N TRP A 10 -38.90 -24.53 51.32
CA TRP A 10 -38.42 -23.73 52.45
C TRP A 10 -37.01 -23.20 52.15
N THR A 11 -36.87 -21.92 52.41
CA THR A 11 -35.74 -21.02 52.19
C THR A 11 -34.49 -21.39 53.00
N TRP A 12 -33.33 -21.36 52.35
CA TRP A 12 -32.06 -21.09 53.04
C TRP A 12 -31.37 -19.88 52.41
N ARG A 13 -31.41 -18.76 53.16
CA ARG A 13 -30.50 -17.62 52.99
C ARG A 13 -29.07 -18.15 53.03
N ARG A 14 -28.37 -18.20 51.89
CA ARG A 14 -26.91 -18.16 51.92
C ARG A 14 -26.48 -16.74 52.20
N VAL A 15 -26.06 -16.54 53.43
CA VAL A 15 -25.18 -15.45 53.87
C VAL A 15 -24.07 -15.31 52.82
N ARG A 16 -24.00 -14.14 52.17
CA ARG A 16 -22.79 -13.69 51.48
C ARG A 16 -21.71 -13.59 52.55
N ALA A 17 -20.93 -14.65 52.71
CA ALA A 17 -19.62 -14.53 53.31
C ALA A 17 -18.86 -13.54 52.43
N ALA A 18 -18.53 -12.39 53.01
CA ALA A 18 -17.49 -11.53 52.50
C ALA A 18 -16.27 -12.42 52.31
N PHE A 19 -15.92 -12.67 51.05
CA PHE A 19 -14.66 -13.31 50.70
C PHE A 19 -13.57 -12.47 51.35
N GLY A 20 -12.87 -13.07 52.30
CA GLY A 20 -11.64 -12.53 52.82
C GLY A 20 -10.77 -12.15 51.64
N VAL A 21 -10.19 -10.95 51.73
CA VAL A 21 -9.07 -10.49 50.92
C VAL A 21 -8.08 -11.66 50.89
N ARG A 22 -8.05 -12.40 49.77
CA ARG A 22 -7.02 -13.39 49.51
C ARG A 22 -5.73 -12.58 49.48
N GLU A 23 -4.82 -12.88 50.40
CA GLU A 23 -3.43 -12.47 50.24
C GLU A 23 -2.98 -12.93 48.85
N ASN A 24 -2.57 -11.94 48.04
CA ASN A 24 -2.25 -12.06 46.63
C ASN A 24 -1.05 -12.99 46.44
N ALA A 25 -1.30 -14.28 46.25
CA ALA A 25 -0.36 -15.12 45.55
C ALA A 25 -0.15 -14.49 44.15
N PRO A 26 1.10 -14.33 43.68
CA PRO A 26 1.35 -13.86 42.32
C PRO A 26 0.72 -14.86 41.36
N HIS A 27 -0.38 -14.47 40.73
CA HIS A 27 -1.01 -15.25 39.67
C HIS A 27 -0.52 -14.71 38.33
N THR A 28 -0.43 -15.59 37.34
CA THR A 28 -0.01 -15.20 35.99
C THR A 28 -1.18 -14.48 35.30
N PRO A 29 -0.97 -13.30 34.71
CA PRO A 29 -2.02 -12.64 33.95
C PRO A 29 -2.34 -13.45 32.69
N SER A 30 -3.62 -13.77 32.50
CA SER A 30 -4.16 -14.37 31.29
C SER A 30 -4.86 -13.33 30.40
N LEU A 31 -4.87 -13.57 29.11
CA LEU A 31 -5.56 -12.80 28.08
C LEU A 31 -6.52 -13.73 27.34
N LYS A 32 -7.75 -13.29 27.05
CA LYS A 32 -8.77 -14.13 26.40
C LYS A 32 -8.50 -14.39 24.92
N SER A 33 -7.91 -13.40 24.25
CA SER A 33 -7.54 -13.49 22.84
C SER A 33 -6.57 -12.36 22.48
N ALA A 34 -5.85 -12.54 21.38
CA ALA A 34 -4.99 -11.51 20.80
C ALA A 34 -5.15 -11.45 19.28
N SER A 35 -5.15 -10.24 18.74
CA SER A 35 -5.03 -9.95 17.30
C SER A 35 -3.88 -8.97 17.11
N VAL A 36 -2.84 -9.35 16.37
CA VAL A 36 -1.65 -8.54 16.13
C VAL A 36 -1.57 -8.16 14.66
N HIS A 37 -1.71 -6.88 14.38
CA HIS A 37 -1.51 -6.28 13.05
C HIS A 37 -0.04 -5.94 12.87
N PHE A 38 0.56 -6.41 11.79
CA PHE A 38 1.94 -6.10 11.44
C PHE A 38 1.97 -5.10 10.29
N LEU A 39 2.16 -3.83 10.64
CA LEU A 39 2.22 -2.75 9.66
C LEU A 39 3.65 -2.60 9.13
N LEU A 40 3.95 -3.25 8.00
CA LEU A 40 5.20 -3.03 7.27
C LEU A 40 5.04 -1.80 6.38
N THR A 41 5.79 -0.73 6.65
CA THR A 41 5.83 0.47 5.81
C THR A 41 7.20 0.59 5.16
N ALA A 42 7.27 0.75 3.83
CA ALA A 42 8.52 0.89 3.09
C ALA A 42 8.51 2.08 2.12
N SER A 43 9.67 2.72 1.97
CA SER A 43 9.91 3.76 0.94
C SER A 43 10.48 3.10 -0.32
N LEU A 44 9.78 3.26 -1.44
CA LEU A 44 10.18 2.82 -2.77
C LEU A 44 11.23 3.74 -3.40
N ARG A 45 12.03 3.19 -4.32
CA ARG A 45 12.91 3.96 -5.20
C ARG A 45 12.09 4.62 -6.32
N GLY A 46 11.82 5.91 -6.11
CA GLY A 46 11.09 6.78 -7.05
C GLY A 46 9.58 6.63 -6.98
N ASP A 47 8.88 7.58 -7.60
CA ASP A 47 7.43 7.69 -7.46
C ASP A 47 6.70 6.67 -8.35
N PRO A 48 5.77 5.86 -7.79
CA PRO A 48 4.99 4.90 -8.55
C PRO A 48 3.87 5.62 -9.31
N ASN A 49 3.67 5.25 -10.57
CA ASN A 49 2.41 5.55 -11.26
C ASN A 49 1.35 4.58 -10.71
N LEU A 50 0.50 5.06 -9.79
CA LEU A 50 -0.47 4.24 -9.07
C LEU A 50 -1.35 3.42 -10.01
N ALA A 51 -1.94 4.06 -11.03
CA ALA A 51 -2.81 3.37 -11.99
C ALA A 51 -2.10 2.23 -12.74
N ARG A 52 -0.84 2.43 -13.13
CA ARG A 52 -0.03 1.40 -13.80
C ARG A 52 0.36 0.28 -12.84
N SER A 53 0.75 0.61 -11.61
CA SER A 53 1.11 -0.37 -10.58
C SER A 53 -0.08 -1.26 -10.21
N VAL A 54 -1.25 -0.66 -9.97
CA VAL A 54 -2.49 -1.39 -9.66
C VAL A 54 -2.89 -2.30 -10.81
N ARG A 55 -2.83 -1.81 -12.06
CA ARG A 55 -3.14 -2.65 -13.23
C ARG A 55 -2.23 -3.89 -13.27
N LYS A 56 -0.92 -3.72 -13.09
CA LYS A 56 0.02 -4.85 -13.05
C LYS A 56 -0.31 -5.84 -11.93
N LEU A 57 -0.65 -5.37 -10.73
CA LEU A 57 -0.99 -6.22 -9.59
C LEU A 57 -2.30 -7.01 -9.80
N LEU A 58 -3.31 -6.36 -10.39
CA LEU A 58 -4.58 -7.01 -10.76
C LEU A 58 -4.42 -7.99 -11.93
N ASP A 59 -3.60 -7.66 -12.93
CA ASP A 59 -3.34 -8.51 -14.11
C ASP A 59 -2.47 -9.72 -13.74
N ALA A 60 -1.58 -9.57 -12.76
CA ALA A 60 -0.80 -10.67 -12.19
C ALA A 60 -1.60 -11.54 -11.20
N GLU A 61 -2.85 -11.17 -10.92
CA GLU A 61 -3.75 -11.81 -9.95
C GLU A 61 -3.22 -11.88 -8.51
N LEU A 62 -2.20 -11.08 -8.18
CA LEU A 62 -1.73 -10.91 -6.80
C LEU A 62 -2.69 -10.05 -6.00
N ALA A 63 -3.23 -8.98 -6.61
CA ALA A 63 -4.31 -8.19 -6.03
C ALA A 63 -5.65 -8.68 -6.55
N VAL A 64 -6.61 -8.83 -5.64
CA VAL A 64 -7.98 -9.27 -5.95
C VAL A 64 -8.85 -8.07 -6.26
N SER A 65 -8.70 -7.01 -5.47
CA SER A 65 -9.42 -5.75 -5.62
C SER A 65 -8.53 -4.54 -5.34
N ALA A 66 -8.96 -3.38 -5.85
CA ALA A 66 -8.34 -2.09 -5.61
C ALA A 66 -9.44 -1.02 -5.47
N ALA A 67 -9.30 -0.20 -4.44
CA ALA A 67 -10.20 0.88 -4.10
C ALA A 67 -9.44 2.20 -3.94
N TRP A 68 -9.92 3.20 -4.67
CA TRP A 68 -9.52 4.58 -4.53
C TRP A 68 -10.51 5.27 -3.58
N PRO A 69 -10.06 6.14 -2.66
CA PRO A 69 -10.96 6.84 -1.75
C PRO A 69 -12.04 7.67 -2.47
N SER A 70 -11.72 8.32 -3.59
CA SER A 70 -12.67 9.11 -4.39
C SER A 70 -13.55 8.27 -5.33
N GLU A 71 -13.13 7.06 -5.70
CA GLU A 71 -13.90 6.23 -6.63
C GLU A 71 -15.05 5.52 -5.90
N THR A 72 -16.26 5.62 -6.48
CA THR A 72 -17.43 4.87 -5.99
C THR A 72 -17.34 3.38 -6.34
N ALA A 73 -16.65 3.05 -7.44
CA ALA A 73 -16.50 1.70 -7.95
C ALA A 73 -15.19 1.05 -7.47
N ILE A 74 -15.27 -0.22 -7.10
CA ILE A 74 -14.10 -1.05 -6.77
C ILE A 74 -13.59 -1.71 -8.05
N ARG A 75 -12.30 -1.57 -8.32
CA ARG A 75 -11.65 -2.25 -9.42
C ARG A 75 -11.27 -3.66 -8.99
N VAL A 76 -11.49 -4.62 -9.85
CA VAL A 76 -11.21 -6.05 -9.60
C VAL A 76 -10.42 -6.65 -10.75
N SER A 77 -9.78 -7.79 -10.49
CA SER A 77 -9.02 -8.52 -11.50
C SER A 77 -9.87 -8.81 -12.75
N HIS A 78 -9.22 -8.90 -13.91
CA HIS A 78 -9.93 -9.14 -15.16
C HIS A 78 -10.67 -10.49 -15.15
N ARG A 79 -10.07 -11.50 -14.52
CA ARG A 79 -10.66 -12.84 -14.35
C ARG A 79 -11.97 -12.81 -13.57
N LEU A 80 -11.97 -12.21 -12.37
CA LEU A 80 -13.19 -12.06 -11.57
C LEU A 80 -14.28 -11.27 -12.30
N ARG A 81 -13.90 -10.24 -13.09
CA ARG A 81 -14.87 -9.53 -13.94
C ARG A 81 -15.48 -10.43 -15.00
N LYS A 82 -14.71 -11.34 -15.59
CA LYS A 82 -15.17 -12.27 -16.61
C LYS A 82 -16.12 -13.31 -15.99
N GLU A 83 -15.75 -13.87 -14.85
CA GLU A 83 -16.56 -14.84 -14.08
C GLU A 83 -17.88 -14.20 -13.62
N ALA A 84 -17.85 -13.01 -13.02
CA ALA A 84 -19.06 -12.27 -12.63
C ALA A 84 -19.99 -11.96 -13.83
N ARG A 85 -19.43 -11.66 -15.01
CA ARG A 85 -20.23 -11.47 -16.25
C ARG A 85 -20.87 -12.77 -16.72
N GLN A 86 -20.14 -13.89 -16.65
CA GLN A 86 -20.66 -15.21 -17.00
C GLN A 86 -21.81 -15.59 -16.06
N LEU A 87 -21.63 -15.43 -14.75
CA LEU A 87 -22.66 -15.74 -13.78
C LEU A 87 -23.89 -14.84 -13.94
N LYS A 88 -23.71 -13.53 -14.18
CA LYS A 88 -24.83 -12.64 -14.49
C LYS A 88 -25.61 -13.10 -15.72
N SER A 89 -24.92 -13.63 -16.73
CA SER A 89 -25.54 -14.23 -17.91
C SER A 89 -26.31 -15.50 -17.56
N VAL A 90 -25.74 -16.39 -16.74
CA VAL A 90 -26.38 -17.63 -16.29
C VAL A 90 -27.61 -17.34 -15.43
N ARG A 91 -27.56 -16.37 -14.50
CA ARG A 91 -28.73 -15.94 -13.71
C ARG A 91 -29.83 -15.33 -14.56
N ALA A 92 -29.46 -14.45 -15.50
CA ALA A 92 -30.43 -13.88 -16.44
C ALA A 92 -31.10 -14.97 -17.29
N MET A 93 -30.34 -16.01 -17.64
CA MET A 93 -30.85 -17.20 -18.34
C MET A 93 -31.81 -18.00 -17.46
N ALA A 94 -31.42 -18.33 -16.22
CA ALA A 94 -32.25 -19.07 -15.28
C ALA A 94 -33.56 -18.34 -14.95
N MET A 95 -33.50 -17.03 -14.63
CA MET A 95 -34.69 -16.23 -14.37
C MET A 95 -35.63 -16.14 -15.58
N LEU A 96 -35.09 -16.03 -16.80
CA LEU A 96 -35.92 -15.99 -18.01
C LEU A 96 -36.52 -17.35 -18.34
N HIS A 97 -35.80 -18.45 -18.08
CA HIS A 97 -36.31 -19.81 -18.20
C HIS A 97 -37.43 -20.08 -17.19
N GLU A 98 -37.19 -19.80 -15.90
CA GLU A 98 -38.17 -19.93 -14.83
C GLU A 98 -39.41 -19.07 -15.10
N ARG A 99 -39.23 -17.82 -15.54
CA ARG A 99 -40.35 -16.97 -15.95
C ARG A 99 -41.11 -17.56 -17.14
N ALA A 100 -40.43 -18.21 -18.09
CA ALA A 100 -41.06 -18.88 -19.21
C ALA A 100 -41.85 -20.13 -18.81
N ASP A 101 -41.38 -20.84 -17.79
CA ASP A 101 -42.03 -22.01 -17.19
C ASP A 101 -43.26 -21.61 -16.37
N VAL A 102 -43.08 -20.72 -15.38
CA VAL A 102 -44.15 -20.27 -14.47
C VAL A 102 -45.30 -19.63 -15.22
N THR A 103 -45.01 -18.78 -16.22
CA THR A 103 -46.06 -18.13 -16.99
C THR A 103 -46.74 -19.06 -18.00
N GLY A 104 -46.09 -20.16 -18.39
CA GLY A 104 -46.57 -21.07 -19.43
C GLY A 104 -46.75 -20.44 -20.81
N SER A 105 -46.47 -19.14 -20.99
CA SER A 105 -46.84 -18.40 -22.19
C SER A 105 -45.86 -18.61 -23.35
N TRP A 106 -46.35 -18.56 -24.59
CA TRP A 106 -45.49 -18.58 -25.79
C TRP A 106 -44.65 -17.31 -25.94
N ARG A 107 -45.15 -16.17 -25.43
CA ARG A 107 -44.42 -14.89 -25.46
C ARG A 107 -43.15 -14.94 -24.61
N SER A 108 -43.23 -15.48 -23.40
CA SER A 108 -42.08 -15.65 -22.51
C SER A 108 -41.08 -16.68 -23.04
N ALA A 109 -41.57 -17.78 -23.65
CA ALA A 109 -40.71 -18.77 -24.29
C ALA A 109 -39.96 -18.22 -25.52
N LEU A 110 -40.63 -17.43 -26.37
CA LEU A 110 -40.00 -16.74 -27.50
C LEU A 110 -39.00 -15.68 -27.03
N ALA A 111 -39.34 -14.91 -25.99
CA ALA A 111 -38.42 -13.94 -25.40
C ALA A 111 -37.14 -14.61 -24.85
N PHE A 112 -37.27 -15.76 -24.18
CA PHE A 112 -36.14 -16.58 -23.77
C PHE A 112 -35.30 -17.05 -24.97
N ALA A 113 -35.93 -17.55 -26.03
CA ALA A 113 -35.23 -18.02 -27.24
C ALA A 113 -34.55 -16.93 -28.06
N LEU A 114 -35.11 -15.72 -28.11
CA LEU A 114 -34.45 -14.58 -28.75
C LEU A 114 -33.18 -14.17 -27.98
N ARG A 115 -33.21 -14.26 -26.64
CA ARG A 115 -32.08 -13.89 -25.77
C ARG A 115 -31.00 -14.98 -25.74
N PHE A 116 -31.40 -16.25 -25.76
CA PHE A 116 -30.52 -17.42 -25.65
C PHE A 116 -30.87 -18.47 -26.72
N PRO A 117 -30.47 -18.28 -27.99
CA PRO A 117 -30.98 -19.08 -29.11
C PRO A 117 -30.68 -20.58 -29.00
N ARG A 118 -29.50 -20.98 -28.52
CA ARG A 118 -29.15 -22.41 -28.41
C ARG A 118 -30.06 -23.18 -27.46
N LEU A 119 -30.28 -22.64 -26.26
CA LEU A 119 -31.10 -23.29 -25.23
C LEU A 119 -32.60 -23.01 -25.46
N GLY A 120 -32.94 -21.81 -25.91
CA GLY A 120 -34.32 -21.44 -26.14
C GLY A 120 -34.96 -22.14 -27.34
N ILE A 121 -34.21 -22.54 -28.37
CA ILE A 121 -34.74 -23.41 -29.43
C ILE A 121 -35.11 -24.79 -28.85
N GLN A 122 -34.27 -25.37 -28.00
CA GLN A 122 -34.56 -26.65 -27.33
C GLN A 122 -35.77 -26.51 -26.39
N TYR A 123 -35.83 -25.42 -25.62
CA TYR A 123 -36.96 -25.09 -24.76
C TYR A 123 -38.27 -24.90 -25.55
N LEU A 124 -38.24 -24.15 -26.65
CA LEU A 124 -39.39 -23.97 -27.54
C LEU A 124 -39.84 -25.31 -28.13
N HIS A 125 -38.89 -26.18 -28.51
CA HIS A 125 -39.20 -27.52 -29.00
C HIS A 125 -39.87 -28.37 -27.91
N ALA A 126 -39.31 -28.41 -26.70
CA ALA A 126 -39.89 -29.14 -25.57
C ALA A 126 -41.30 -28.60 -25.22
N LYS A 127 -41.47 -27.28 -25.15
CA LYS A 127 -42.75 -26.63 -24.92
C LYS A 127 -43.75 -26.89 -26.04
N TRP A 128 -43.30 -26.92 -27.29
CA TRP A 128 -44.13 -27.29 -28.43
C TRP A 128 -44.63 -28.74 -28.34
N VAL A 129 -43.73 -29.67 -28.00
CA VAL A 129 -44.04 -31.08 -27.78
C VAL A 129 -45.06 -31.23 -26.65
N THR A 130 -44.83 -30.60 -25.49
CA THR A 130 -45.75 -30.73 -24.34
C THR A 130 -47.12 -30.11 -24.61
N THR A 131 -47.17 -28.94 -25.25
CA THR A 131 -48.44 -28.22 -25.53
C THR A 131 -49.23 -28.75 -26.71
N LYS A 132 -48.59 -29.26 -27.78
CA LYS A 132 -49.29 -29.73 -29.00
C LYS A 132 -49.35 -31.24 -29.15
N ILE A 133 -48.36 -31.99 -28.67
CA ILE A 133 -48.31 -33.45 -28.88
C ILE A 133 -49.13 -34.17 -27.79
N SER A 134 -49.03 -33.81 -26.51
CA SER A 134 -49.61 -34.64 -25.43
C SER A 134 -51.15 -34.83 -25.43
N PRO A 135 -52.02 -33.84 -25.76
CA PRO A 135 -53.48 -34.06 -25.73
C PRO A 135 -54.02 -34.63 -27.05
N ARG A 136 -53.33 -34.36 -28.17
CA ARG A 136 -53.79 -34.77 -29.50
C ARG A 136 -53.26 -36.14 -29.91
N PHE A 137 -52.04 -36.52 -29.49
CA PHE A 137 -51.48 -37.85 -29.78
C PHE A 137 -52.15 -38.96 -28.96
N LYS A 138 -52.56 -38.72 -27.71
CA LYS A 138 -53.35 -39.69 -26.94
C LYS A 138 -54.68 -40.03 -27.63
N LYS A 139 -55.38 -39.02 -28.17
CA LYS A 139 -56.58 -39.21 -29.00
C LYS A 139 -56.30 -39.80 -30.39
N PHE A 140 -55.04 -39.80 -30.85
CA PHE A 140 -54.64 -40.31 -32.17
C PHE A 140 -54.15 -41.76 -32.11
N ALA A 141 -53.46 -42.14 -31.02
CA ALA A 141 -52.96 -43.50 -30.77
C ALA A 141 -54.08 -44.51 -30.50
N GLU A 142 -55.25 -44.04 -30.06
CA GLU A 142 -56.43 -44.89 -29.81
C GLU A 142 -57.32 -45.10 -31.07
N SER A 143 -56.99 -44.53 -32.23
CA SER A 143 -57.81 -44.70 -33.45
C SER A 143 -57.03 -45.33 -34.61
N PRO A 144 -57.39 -46.53 -35.09
CA PRO A 144 -56.72 -47.17 -36.22
C PRO A 144 -57.39 -46.71 -37.53
N SER A 145 -56.85 -45.67 -38.19
CA SER A 145 -57.18 -45.43 -39.60
C SER A 145 -56.07 -44.69 -40.36
N GLU A 146 -55.69 -45.26 -41.51
CA GLU A 146 -54.59 -44.81 -42.38
C GLU A 146 -54.85 -43.43 -43.02
N GLY A 147 -56.12 -43.02 -43.17
CA GLY A 147 -56.50 -41.74 -43.78
C GLY A 147 -56.04 -40.48 -43.02
N ARG A 148 -55.64 -40.62 -41.75
CA ARG A 148 -55.20 -39.49 -40.93
C ARG A 148 -53.70 -39.19 -41.01
N LEU A 149 -52.90 -40.08 -41.59
CA LEU A 149 -51.46 -39.86 -41.86
C LEU A 149 -51.26 -38.74 -42.91
N LEU A 150 -52.18 -38.67 -43.89
CA LEU A 150 -52.25 -37.59 -44.89
C LEU A 150 -52.63 -36.22 -44.28
N VAL A 151 -53.52 -36.21 -43.29
CA VAL A 151 -53.90 -34.98 -42.56
C VAL A 151 -52.74 -34.47 -41.70
N LEU A 152 -51.94 -35.37 -41.13
CA LEU A 152 -50.73 -35.05 -40.38
C LEU A 152 -49.64 -34.46 -41.31
N LEU A 153 -49.56 -34.95 -42.55
CA LEU A 153 -48.70 -34.44 -43.62
C LEU A 153 -49.08 -33.02 -44.05
N ALA A 154 -50.37 -32.71 -44.10
CA ALA A 154 -50.90 -31.39 -44.47
C ALA A 154 -50.74 -30.34 -43.34
N LEU A 155 -50.86 -30.73 -42.08
CA LEU A 155 -50.79 -29.80 -40.93
C LEU A 155 -49.36 -29.54 -40.42
N HIS A 156 -48.41 -30.45 -40.65
CA HIS A 156 -47.04 -30.32 -40.18
C HIS A 156 -45.99 -30.74 -41.24
N PRO A 157 -45.88 -29.98 -42.36
CA PRO A 157 -45.08 -30.37 -43.52
C PRO A 157 -43.57 -30.53 -43.20
N PHE A 158 -43.03 -29.73 -42.28
CA PHE A 158 -41.61 -29.81 -41.93
C PHE A 158 -41.21 -31.10 -41.19
N PHE A 159 -42.14 -31.75 -40.48
CA PHE A 159 -41.86 -32.97 -39.73
C PHE A 159 -41.95 -34.21 -40.61
N THR A 160 -42.93 -34.26 -41.50
CA THR A 160 -43.07 -35.35 -42.48
C THR A 160 -41.98 -35.30 -43.53
N ILE A 161 -41.57 -34.12 -43.99
CA ILE A 161 -40.42 -33.98 -44.89
C ILE A 161 -39.14 -34.52 -44.21
N ARG A 162 -38.86 -34.19 -42.94
CA ARG A 162 -37.60 -34.61 -42.29
C ARG A 162 -37.59 -36.08 -41.83
N ARG A 163 -38.75 -36.69 -41.58
CA ARG A 163 -38.86 -38.09 -41.09
C ARG A 163 -39.23 -39.12 -42.16
N VAL A 164 -39.83 -38.70 -43.30
CA VAL A 164 -40.23 -39.58 -44.40
C VAL A 164 -39.23 -39.56 -45.56
N LEU A 165 -38.45 -38.48 -45.76
CA LEU A 165 -37.38 -38.49 -46.77
C LEU A 165 -36.20 -39.46 -46.52
N PRO A 166 -35.88 -39.94 -45.30
CA PRO A 166 -34.86 -40.98 -45.15
C PRO A 166 -35.31 -42.37 -45.62
N SER A 167 -36.62 -42.62 -45.79
CA SER A 167 -37.15 -43.94 -46.18
C SER A 167 -37.50 -44.09 -47.66
N ILE A 168 -37.42 -43.00 -48.45
CA ILE A 168 -37.56 -43.08 -49.91
C ILE A 168 -36.15 -43.12 -50.53
N ARG A 169 -35.58 -44.33 -50.59
CA ARG A 169 -34.36 -44.61 -51.36
C ARG A 169 -34.70 -44.51 -52.85
N PHE A 170 -34.26 -43.43 -53.52
CA PHE A 170 -34.07 -43.46 -54.97
C PHE A 170 -32.92 -44.41 -55.28
N THR A 171 -33.24 -45.63 -55.71
CA THR A 171 -32.25 -46.56 -56.26
C THR A 171 -31.86 -46.11 -57.66
N TRP A 172 -30.83 -45.28 -57.75
CA TRP A 172 -30.10 -45.10 -59.01
C TRP A 172 -29.05 -46.20 -59.11
N ASN A 173 -29.22 -47.02 -60.13
CA ASN A 173 -28.49 -48.23 -60.39
C ASN A 173 -27.05 -47.90 -60.80
N LYS A 174 -26.04 -48.23 -60.00
CA LYS A 174 -24.67 -48.41 -60.49
C LYS A 174 -24.02 -49.63 -59.84
N LYS A 175 -23.78 -50.60 -60.70
CA LYS A 175 -23.15 -51.91 -60.49
C LYS A 175 -21.70 -51.81 -59.98
N ARG A 176 -21.30 -52.91 -59.32
CA ARG A 176 -19.94 -53.42 -59.02
C ARG A 176 -19.18 -52.73 -57.88
N GLY A 177 -18.63 -53.44 -56.90
CA GLY A 177 -18.59 -54.88 -56.63
C GLY A 177 -17.77 -55.15 -55.35
N ASP A 178 -18.28 -56.10 -54.54
CA ASP A 178 -17.63 -57.09 -53.67
C ASP A 178 -16.56 -56.66 -52.62
N PRO A 179 -16.22 -57.51 -51.62
CA PRO A 179 -17.10 -57.95 -50.52
C PRO A 179 -16.42 -57.91 -49.11
N VAL A 180 -17.25 -57.98 -48.05
CA VAL A 180 -17.18 -58.86 -46.84
C VAL A 180 -15.82 -58.95 -46.10
N GLU A 181 -15.67 -58.62 -44.80
CA GLU A 181 -16.16 -59.29 -43.57
C GLU A 181 -16.17 -58.22 -42.44
N GLY A 182 -17.15 -58.10 -41.55
CA GLY A 182 -17.69 -59.11 -40.64
C GLY A 182 -17.57 -58.51 -39.23
N ARG A 183 -18.64 -57.86 -38.73
CA ARG A 183 -18.68 -57.36 -37.34
C ARG A 183 -20.01 -57.74 -36.71
N HIS A 184 -19.87 -58.50 -35.62
CA HIS A 184 -20.92 -58.98 -34.74
C HIS A 184 -21.97 -57.91 -34.42
N GLU A 185 -23.21 -58.26 -34.71
CA GLU A 185 -24.37 -57.76 -34.00
C GLU A 185 -24.31 -58.27 -32.56
N GLY A 186 -24.26 -57.31 -31.63
CA GLY A 186 -24.40 -57.52 -30.20
C GLY A 186 -25.09 -56.30 -29.60
N SER A 187 -26.40 -56.40 -29.44
CA SER A 187 -27.22 -55.70 -28.44
C SER A 187 -27.06 -54.17 -28.32
N VAL A 188 -27.84 -53.43 -29.13
CA VAL A 188 -28.28 -52.07 -28.81
C VAL A 188 -29.52 -52.18 -27.91
N GLU A 189 -29.29 -52.46 -26.63
CA GLU A 189 -30.34 -52.43 -25.62
C GLU A 189 -29.73 -52.09 -24.24
N GLN A 190 -28.98 -50.98 -24.16
CA GLN A 190 -28.53 -50.37 -22.90
C GLN A 190 -27.95 -48.95 -23.10
N ALA A 191 -28.61 -48.13 -23.92
CA ALA A 191 -28.21 -46.73 -24.16
C ALA A 191 -29.27 -45.74 -23.65
N ALA A 192 -29.88 -46.05 -22.50
CA ALA A 192 -30.82 -45.16 -21.83
C ALA A 192 -30.86 -45.43 -20.32
N GLU A 193 -29.70 -45.40 -19.65
CA GLU A 193 -29.62 -45.12 -18.20
C GLU A 193 -28.16 -44.86 -17.82
N GLY A 194 -27.90 -43.72 -17.17
CA GLY A 194 -26.60 -43.42 -16.55
C GLY A 194 -25.56 -42.71 -17.43
N ALA A 195 -25.93 -41.65 -18.17
CA ALA A 195 -24.92 -40.70 -18.63
C ALA A 195 -24.59 -39.74 -17.49
N GLU A 196 -23.46 -39.98 -16.81
CA GLU A 196 -22.75 -39.05 -15.91
C GLU A 196 -22.41 -37.73 -16.64
N ILE A 197 -23.41 -36.87 -16.85
CA ILE A 197 -23.25 -35.53 -17.46
C ILE A 197 -23.61 -34.42 -16.45
N ASP A 198 -24.04 -34.77 -15.24
CA ASP A 198 -24.43 -33.78 -14.22
C ASP A 198 -23.27 -33.31 -13.32
N ASP A 199 -22.21 -34.09 -13.13
CA ASP A 199 -21.13 -33.77 -12.17
C ASP A 199 -20.23 -32.59 -12.63
N ASP A 200 -19.97 -32.46 -13.93
CA ASP A 200 -19.17 -31.35 -14.48
C ASP A 200 -19.93 -30.01 -14.48
N LYS A 201 -21.26 -30.05 -14.54
CA LYS A 201 -22.11 -28.84 -14.56
C LYS A 201 -22.44 -28.34 -13.17
N SER A 202 -22.67 -29.23 -12.20
CA SER A 202 -22.76 -28.86 -10.79
C SER A 202 -21.45 -28.23 -10.33
N SER A 203 -20.31 -28.89 -10.61
CA SER A 203 -18.97 -28.37 -10.34
C SER A 203 -18.72 -26.97 -10.93
N PHE A 204 -19.08 -26.74 -12.20
CA PHE A 204 -18.93 -25.41 -12.81
C PHE A 204 -19.84 -24.34 -12.19
N LEU A 205 -21.08 -24.67 -11.85
CA LEU A 205 -22.01 -23.73 -11.20
C LEU A 205 -21.57 -23.41 -9.78
N ASP A 206 -21.05 -24.40 -9.05
CA ASP A 206 -20.52 -24.24 -7.69
C ASP A 206 -19.27 -23.35 -7.71
N VAL A 207 -18.34 -23.59 -8.65
CA VAL A 207 -17.16 -22.72 -8.86
C VAL A 207 -17.57 -21.29 -9.21
N LEU A 208 -18.59 -21.11 -10.05
CA LEU A 208 -19.09 -19.76 -10.37
C LEU A 208 -19.75 -19.09 -9.16
N ALA A 209 -20.54 -19.82 -8.37
CA ALA A 209 -21.21 -19.31 -7.18
C ALA A 209 -20.20 -18.92 -6.09
N GLU A 210 -19.16 -19.74 -5.91
CA GLU A 210 -18.03 -19.44 -5.03
C GLU A 210 -17.26 -18.19 -5.49
N ALA A 211 -16.93 -18.11 -6.78
CA ALA A 211 -16.26 -16.93 -7.35
C ALA A 211 -17.07 -15.65 -7.16
N GLU A 212 -18.41 -15.72 -7.25
CA GLU A 212 -19.26 -14.57 -6.95
C GLU A 212 -19.30 -14.22 -5.47
N ARG A 213 -19.40 -15.22 -4.59
CA ARG A 213 -19.36 -14.98 -3.14
C ARG A 213 -18.05 -14.29 -2.77
N LEU A 214 -16.93 -14.80 -3.25
CA LEU A 214 -15.61 -14.18 -3.06
C LEU A 214 -15.56 -12.77 -3.64
N TYR A 215 -16.10 -12.56 -4.85
CA TYR A 215 -16.19 -11.24 -5.46
C TYR A 215 -16.98 -10.24 -4.60
N LEU A 216 -18.13 -10.64 -4.07
CA LEU A 216 -18.99 -9.80 -3.21
C LEU A 216 -18.31 -9.54 -1.87
N ASP A 217 -17.74 -10.56 -1.24
CA ASP A 217 -17.06 -10.44 0.05
C ASP A 217 -15.89 -9.44 -0.04
N ARG A 218 -15.07 -9.52 -1.11
CA ARG A 218 -13.99 -8.54 -1.34
C ARG A 218 -14.52 -7.13 -1.58
N GLN A 219 -15.69 -6.99 -2.21
CA GLN A 219 -16.32 -5.69 -2.39
C GLN A 219 -16.81 -5.13 -1.05
N VAL A 220 -17.44 -5.96 -0.21
CA VAL A 220 -17.92 -5.56 1.11
C VAL A 220 -16.76 -5.07 1.98
N VAL A 221 -15.66 -5.82 2.05
CA VAL A 221 -14.47 -5.42 2.81
C VAL A 221 -13.88 -4.11 2.29
N SER A 222 -13.73 -3.98 0.96
CA SER A 222 -13.21 -2.75 0.35
C SER A 222 -14.12 -1.53 0.59
N VAL A 223 -15.45 -1.73 0.54
CA VAL A 223 -16.42 -0.68 0.88
C VAL A 223 -16.31 -0.31 2.36
N ALA A 224 -16.20 -1.31 3.24
CA ALA A 224 -16.08 -1.09 4.68
C ALA A 224 -14.82 -0.29 5.02
N ILE A 225 -13.67 -0.64 4.45
CA ILE A 225 -12.42 0.13 4.58
C ILE A 225 -12.64 1.57 4.10
N ARG A 226 -13.27 1.77 2.93
CA ARG A 226 -13.54 3.12 2.42
C ARG A 226 -14.47 3.91 3.35
N LEU A 227 -15.47 3.28 3.95
CA LEU A 227 -16.37 3.93 4.91
C LEU A 227 -15.62 4.33 6.19
N SER A 228 -14.76 3.46 6.71
CA SER A 228 -13.89 3.78 7.84
C SER A 228 -12.91 4.92 7.51
N ASP A 229 -12.26 4.87 6.34
CA ASP A 229 -11.40 5.95 5.84
C ASP A 229 -12.18 7.26 5.71
N ALA A 230 -13.40 7.23 5.16
CA ALA A 230 -14.23 8.41 4.99
C ALA A 230 -14.63 9.03 6.34
N ARG A 231 -14.98 8.19 7.30
CA ARG A 231 -15.30 8.59 8.68
C ARG A 231 -14.10 9.22 9.38
N LEU A 232 -12.92 8.63 9.23
CA LEU A 232 -11.69 9.10 9.89
C LEU A 232 -11.06 10.32 9.22
N PHE A 233 -11.02 10.36 7.89
CA PHE A 233 -10.15 11.26 7.12
C PHE A 233 -10.84 12.24 6.17
N GLY A 234 -12.17 12.23 6.04
CA GLY A 234 -12.85 13.26 5.24
C GLY A 234 -13.74 12.82 4.08
N GLY A 235 -13.75 11.56 3.70
CA GLY A 235 -14.60 11.06 2.61
C GLY A 235 -14.28 11.66 1.22
N PRO A 236 -15.24 11.68 0.29
CA PRO A 236 -15.04 12.08 -1.11
C PRO A 236 -14.75 13.58 -1.31
N ASP A 237 -14.80 14.39 -0.25
CA ASP A 237 -14.42 15.81 -0.27
C ASP A 237 -12.90 16.02 -0.26
N ARG A 238 -12.10 14.94 -0.32
CA ARG A 238 -10.65 15.04 -0.54
C ARG A 238 -10.37 15.34 -2.01
N ASP A 239 -9.79 16.51 -2.27
CA ASP A 239 -9.52 17.02 -3.62
C ASP A 239 -8.57 16.13 -4.46
N GLU A 240 -7.79 15.23 -3.85
CA GLU A 240 -6.86 14.33 -4.55
C GLU A 240 -6.69 12.98 -3.84
N ASP A 241 -6.82 11.88 -4.58
CA ASP A 241 -6.45 10.54 -4.10
C ASP A 241 -4.94 10.31 -4.21
N GLY A 242 -4.21 10.70 -3.15
CA GLY A 242 -2.77 10.44 -3.06
C GLY A 242 -2.40 8.96 -2.86
N PHE A 243 -3.37 8.07 -2.66
CA PHE A 243 -3.13 6.65 -2.44
C PHE A 243 -4.25 5.75 -2.98
N VAL A 244 -3.93 4.46 -3.09
CA VAL A 244 -4.86 3.39 -3.44
C VAL A 244 -4.68 2.23 -2.45
N ARG A 245 -5.79 1.66 -2.00
CA ARG A 245 -5.80 0.44 -1.17
C ARG A 245 -6.12 -0.76 -2.04
N LEU A 246 -5.40 -1.86 -1.85
CA LEU A 246 -5.60 -3.11 -2.54
C LEU A 246 -5.76 -4.24 -1.52
N MET A 247 -6.66 -5.16 -1.82
CA MET A 247 -6.72 -6.46 -1.13
C MET A 247 -5.87 -7.44 -1.93
N LEU A 248 -4.86 -8.03 -1.30
CA LEU A 248 -4.07 -9.08 -1.92
C LEU A 248 -4.75 -10.44 -1.74
N ARG A 249 -4.22 -11.45 -2.43
CA ARG A 249 -4.61 -12.85 -2.25
C ARG A 249 -4.37 -13.29 -0.81
N GLU A 250 -5.25 -14.15 -0.31
CA GLU A 250 -5.09 -14.75 1.01
C GLU A 250 -3.93 -15.74 1.04
N SER A 251 -3.44 -15.95 2.25
CA SER A 251 -2.50 -17.03 2.58
C SER A 251 -2.93 -17.68 3.89
N TYR A 252 -2.70 -18.98 3.99
CA TYR A 252 -3.19 -19.79 5.10
C TYR A 252 -1.99 -20.35 5.85
N HIS A 253 -2.03 -20.29 7.17
CA HIS A 253 -0.85 -20.58 7.98
C HIS A 253 -1.22 -21.36 9.22
N ASP A 254 -0.39 -22.34 9.52
CA ASP A 254 -0.43 -23.04 10.81
C ASP A 254 0.74 -22.60 11.66
N PHE A 255 0.48 -22.26 12.91
CA PHE A 255 1.49 -21.81 13.85
C PHE A 255 1.29 -22.40 15.24
N VAL A 256 2.37 -22.45 16.02
CA VAL A 256 2.36 -22.93 17.40
C VAL A 256 2.94 -21.84 18.29
N LEU A 257 2.29 -21.60 19.42
CA LEU A 257 2.72 -20.59 20.38
C LEU A 257 3.82 -21.15 21.30
N PRO A 258 4.78 -20.32 21.77
CA PRO A 258 5.81 -20.79 22.68
C PRO A 258 5.22 -21.37 23.97
N GLY A 259 5.61 -22.59 24.31
CA GLY A 259 5.11 -23.32 25.49
C GLY A 259 3.70 -23.88 25.35
N SER A 260 3.08 -23.80 24.17
CA SER A 260 1.83 -24.49 23.83
C SER A 260 2.10 -25.67 22.90
N GLU A 261 1.36 -26.76 23.05
CA GLU A 261 1.30 -27.85 22.07
C GLU A 261 0.15 -27.67 21.07
N GLU A 262 -0.70 -26.66 21.28
CA GLU A 262 -1.85 -26.39 20.43
C GLU A 262 -1.41 -25.74 19.11
N GLN A 263 -1.81 -26.37 18.00
CA GLN A 263 -1.63 -25.83 16.66
C GLN A 263 -2.81 -24.93 16.32
N HIS A 264 -2.51 -23.68 15.95
CA HIS A 264 -3.48 -22.70 15.53
C HIS A 264 -3.44 -22.50 14.03
N HIS A 265 -4.61 -22.37 13.42
CA HIS A 265 -4.75 -22.02 12.01
C HIS A 265 -5.17 -20.56 11.86
N VAL A 266 -4.51 -19.82 10.98
CA VAL A 266 -4.83 -18.42 10.68
C VAL A 266 -4.87 -18.17 9.18
N VAL A 267 -5.84 -17.38 8.76
CA VAL A 267 -5.96 -16.87 7.40
C VAL A 267 -5.48 -15.43 7.38
N PHE A 268 -4.46 -15.15 6.58
CA PHE A 268 -4.00 -13.79 6.34
C PHE A 268 -4.78 -13.20 5.17
N GLU A 269 -5.37 -12.04 5.40
CA GLU A 269 -6.03 -11.20 4.40
C GLU A 269 -5.16 -9.94 4.15
N PRO A 270 -4.11 -10.02 3.32
CA PRO A 270 -3.10 -8.98 3.27
C PRO A 270 -3.65 -7.71 2.63
N ARG A 271 -3.46 -6.58 3.31
CA ARG A 271 -3.90 -5.26 2.83
C ARG A 271 -2.69 -4.48 2.37
N LEU A 272 -2.77 -3.91 1.18
CA LEU A 272 -1.70 -3.12 0.58
C LEU A 272 -2.17 -1.69 0.34
N LEU A 273 -1.46 -0.70 0.89
CA LEU A 273 -1.61 0.70 0.51
C LEU A 273 -0.42 1.12 -0.34
N LEU A 274 -0.70 1.70 -1.51
CA LEU A 274 0.30 2.33 -2.37
C LEU A 274 0.05 3.83 -2.42
N HIS A 275 1.03 4.62 -2.00
CA HIS A 275 0.98 6.09 -2.01
C HIS A 275 1.80 6.66 -3.18
N GLU A 276 1.34 7.78 -3.76
CA GLU A 276 1.96 8.44 -4.91
C GLU A 276 3.40 8.91 -4.64
N SER A 277 3.71 9.21 -3.37
CA SER A 277 5.05 9.60 -2.92
C SER A 277 6.05 8.44 -2.84
N GLY A 278 5.66 7.25 -3.29
CA GLY A 278 6.49 6.06 -3.22
C GLY A 278 6.59 5.46 -1.83
N VAL A 279 5.54 5.56 -1.01
CA VAL A 279 5.42 4.74 0.22
C VAL A 279 4.47 3.58 -0.06
N VAL A 280 4.86 2.39 0.40
CA VAL A 280 4.02 1.18 0.39
C VAL A 280 3.79 0.72 1.81
N GLN A 281 2.57 0.33 2.16
CA GLN A 281 2.24 -0.28 3.45
C GLN A 281 1.58 -1.63 3.22
N LEU A 282 2.09 -2.64 3.89
CA LEU A 282 1.50 -3.98 3.94
C LEU A 282 1.05 -4.25 5.36
N ASP A 283 -0.17 -4.73 5.52
CA ASP A 283 -0.75 -5.12 6.80
C ASP A 283 -1.14 -6.60 6.77
N LEU A 284 -0.62 -7.36 7.72
CA LEU A 284 -0.93 -8.77 7.98
C LEU A 284 -1.42 -8.92 9.42
N VAL A 285 -2.45 -9.73 9.63
CA VAL A 285 -3.07 -9.92 10.94
C VAL A 285 -2.84 -11.34 11.43
N LEU A 286 -2.17 -11.48 12.58
CA LEU A 286 -2.03 -12.74 13.29
C LEU A 286 -3.00 -12.76 14.48
N SER A 287 -3.92 -13.71 14.50
CA SER A 287 -4.91 -13.80 15.58
C SER A 287 -4.91 -15.17 16.26
N ALA A 288 -5.10 -15.17 17.57
CA ALA A 288 -5.30 -16.36 18.39
C ALA A 288 -6.54 -16.14 19.28
N GLN A 289 -7.49 -17.08 19.20
CA GLN A 289 -8.77 -17.02 19.92
C GLN A 289 -8.78 -17.92 21.17
N THR A 290 -7.61 -18.25 21.68
CA THR A 290 -7.39 -19.04 22.89
C THR A 290 -6.89 -18.17 24.03
N THR A 291 -6.93 -18.70 25.25
CA THR A 291 -6.35 -18.01 26.41
C THR A 291 -4.83 -17.97 26.27
N LEU A 292 -4.25 -16.78 26.36
CA LEU A 292 -2.83 -16.52 26.16
C LEU A 292 -2.19 -15.98 27.43
N ASP A 293 -0.97 -16.41 27.68
CA ASP A 293 -0.10 -15.74 28.64
C ASP A 293 0.58 -14.52 27.99
N VAL A 294 1.03 -13.58 28.82
CA VAL A 294 1.75 -12.37 28.35
C VAL A 294 2.96 -12.71 27.50
N ARG A 295 3.69 -13.79 27.80
CA ARG A 295 4.82 -14.27 26.99
C ARG A 295 4.38 -14.65 25.57
N GLN A 296 3.25 -15.33 25.43
CA GLN A 296 2.72 -15.75 24.14
C GLN A 296 2.25 -14.54 23.33
N ALA A 297 1.58 -13.57 23.97
CA ALA A 297 1.21 -12.32 23.32
C ALA A 297 2.45 -11.51 22.85
N LEU A 298 3.51 -11.45 23.67
CA LEU A 298 4.77 -10.82 23.28
C LEU A 298 5.46 -11.53 22.12
N ALA A 299 5.45 -12.86 22.11
CA ALA A 299 5.96 -13.68 21.01
C ALA A 299 5.20 -13.38 19.71
N MET A 300 3.86 -13.32 19.77
CA MET A 300 3.02 -12.92 18.65
C MET A 300 3.28 -11.48 18.16
N MET A 301 3.78 -10.58 19.00
CA MET A 301 4.16 -9.21 18.62
C MET A 301 5.60 -9.10 18.10
N TRP A 302 6.45 -10.08 18.42
CA TRP A 302 7.85 -10.09 18.04
C TRP A 302 8.00 -10.68 16.65
N GLY A 303 8.08 -9.80 15.63
CA GLY A 303 8.15 -10.22 14.23
C GLY A 303 9.20 -11.29 13.87
N PRO A 304 10.40 -11.29 14.48
CA PRO A 304 11.41 -12.33 14.27
C PRO A 304 11.15 -13.68 14.94
N GLU A 305 10.14 -13.80 15.81
CA GLU A 305 9.83 -15.07 16.46
C GLU A 305 9.37 -16.11 15.43
N GLU A 306 9.95 -17.30 15.50
CA GLU A 306 9.68 -18.41 14.59
C GLU A 306 8.47 -19.19 15.08
N LEU A 307 7.30 -18.94 14.47
CA LEU A 307 6.01 -19.49 14.94
C LEU A 307 5.36 -20.42 13.91
N PHE A 308 5.63 -20.23 12.61
CA PHE A 308 4.83 -20.83 11.54
C PHE A 308 5.45 -22.13 11.04
N LEU A 309 4.68 -23.22 11.15
CA LEU A 309 5.10 -24.57 10.75
C LEU A 309 4.73 -24.91 9.32
N ARG A 310 3.57 -24.43 8.87
CA ARG A 310 3.02 -24.74 7.55
C ARG A 310 2.44 -23.47 6.93
N SER A 311 2.58 -23.35 5.62
CA SER A 311 2.00 -22.23 4.86
C SER A 311 1.40 -22.72 3.55
N GLN A 312 0.20 -22.26 3.23
CA GLN A 312 -0.42 -22.48 1.93
C GLN A 312 -0.57 -21.12 1.24
N MET A 313 0.05 -20.97 0.07
CA MET A 313 0.09 -19.70 -0.65
C MET A 313 -0.21 -19.89 -2.13
N SER A 314 -0.88 -18.91 -2.72
CA SER A 314 -1.12 -18.90 -4.15
C SER A 314 0.18 -18.70 -4.95
N LYS A 315 0.25 -19.31 -6.14
CA LYS A 315 1.41 -19.20 -7.03
C LYS A 315 1.89 -17.75 -7.30
N PRO A 316 1.03 -16.73 -7.48
CA PRO A 316 1.47 -15.34 -7.64
C PRO A 316 2.26 -14.77 -6.47
N LEU A 317 2.01 -15.22 -5.23
CA LEU A 317 2.76 -14.83 -4.04
C LEU A 317 4.15 -15.46 -4.00
N LEU A 318 4.26 -16.71 -4.45
CA LEU A 318 5.51 -17.47 -4.39
C LEU A 318 6.46 -17.17 -5.56
N ARG A 319 5.93 -16.63 -6.67
CA ARG A 319 6.67 -16.46 -7.92
C ARG A 319 7.98 -15.69 -7.74
N GLY A 320 9.10 -16.32 -8.13
CA GLY A 320 10.43 -15.71 -8.04
C GLY A 320 11.03 -15.70 -6.63
N THR A 321 10.38 -16.35 -5.67
CA THR A 321 10.95 -16.64 -4.35
C THR A 321 11.55 -18.05 -4.32
N GLN A 322 12.41 -18.35 -3.35
CA GLN A 322 12.95 -19.70 -3.14
C GLN A 322 11.86 -20.75 -2.85
N TRP A 323 10.71 -20.30 -2.34
CA TRP A 323 9.60 -21.15 -1.95
C TRP A 323 8.78 -21.67 -3.13
N GLU A 324 8.90 -21.06 -4.32
CA GLU A 324 8.22 -21.55 -5.53
C GLU A 324 8.62 -22.99 -5.89
N GLN A 325 9.86 -23.38 -5.58
CA GLN A 325 10.41 -24.70 -5.88
C GLN A 325 10.04 -25.75 -4.83
N VAL A 326 9.75 -25.32 -3.60
CA VAL A 326 9.45 -26.18 -2.44
C VAL A 326 7.94 -26.41 -2.30
N ALA A 327 7.14 -25.50 -2.84
CA ALA A 327 5.69 -25.57 -2.74
C ALA A 327 5.11 -26.77 -3.49
N ASP A 328 4.39 -27.62 -2.76
CA ASP A 328 3.65 -28.75 -3.31
C ASP A 328 2.22 -28.34 -3.69
N TYR A 329 1.86 -28.57 -4.94
CA TYR A 329 0.53 -28.30 -5.50
C TYR A 329 -0.30 -29.59 -5.69
N SER A 330 0.18 -30.73 -5.19
CA SER A 330 -0.44 -32.05 -5.39
C SER A 330 -1.83 -32.17 -4.77
N SER A 331 -2.13 -31.41 -3.71
CA SER A 331 -3.44 -31.43 -3.02
C SER A 331 -4.59 -30.99 -3.93
N GLY A 332 -4.30 -30.25 -5.00
CA GLY A 332 -5.33 -29.71 -5.90
C GLY A 332 -6.23 -28.67 -5.23
N GLU A 333 -5.88 -28.16 -4.05
CA GLU A 333 -6.63 -27.09 -3.37
C GLU A 333 -6.52 -25.78 -4.16
N VAL A 334 -7.65 -25.09 -4.28
CA VAL A 334 -7.79 -23.89 -5.11
C VAL A 334 -8.44 -22.78 -4.29
N ASP A 335 -7.86 -21.58 -4.33
CA ASP A 335 -8.46 -20.35 -3.81
C ASP A 335 -8.78 -19.39 -4.96
N ALA A 336 -10.07 -19.07 -5.15
CA ALA A 336 -10.57 -18.23 -6.24
C ALA A 336 -9.91 -18.57 -7.60
N GLY A 337 -9.91 -19.86 -7.93
CA GLY A 337 -9.41 -20.39 -9.19
C GLY A 337 -7.89 -20.42 -9.35
N GLN A 338 -7.11 -20.17 -8.30
CA GLN A 338 -5.64 -20.31 -8.29
C GLN A 338 -5.21 -21.48 -7.40
N PRO A 339 -4.28 -22.34 -7.86
CA PRO A 339 -3.80 -23.45 -7.04
C PRO A 339 -3.00 -22.92 -5.85
N LEU A 340 -3.26 -23.49 -4.68
CA LEU A 340 -2.52 -23.23 -3.46
C LEU A 340 -1.35 -24.21 -3.35
N GLY A 341 -0.16 -23.67 -3.19
CA GLY A 341 1.04 -24.45 -2.90
C GLY A 341 1.19 -24.61 -1.40
N THR A 342 1.22 -25.85 -0.92
CA THR A 342 1.55 -26.17 0.48
C THR A 342 3.07 -26.19 0.66
N ILE A 343 3.55 -25.50 1.69
CA ILE A 343 4.94 -25.46 2.11
C ILE A 343 4.98 -25.90 3.57
N GLU A 344 5.68 -27.01 3.83
CA GLU A 344 6.02 -27.45 5.18
C GLU A 344 7.41 -26.93 5.54
N HIS A 345 7.51 -26.23 6.67
CA HIS A 345 8.75 -25.62 7.09
C HIS A 345 9.45 -26.57 8.08
N PRO A 346 10.63 -27.14 7.72
CA PRO A 346 11.35 -28.04 8.62
C PRO A 346 11.82 -27.33 9.89
N THR A 347 12.06 -26.02 9.78
CA THR A 347 12.28 -25.09 10.89
C THR A 347 11.18 -24.03 10.82
N PRO A 348 10.48 -23.72 11.92
CA PRO A 348 9.41 -22.73 11.88
C PRO A 348 9.91 -21.39 11.33
N ILE A 349 9.08 -20.71 10.56
CA ILE A 349 9.44 -19.40 9.99
C ILE A 349 8.80 -18.27 10.80
N SER A 350 9.34 -17.07 10.64
CA SER A 350 8.90 -15.87 11.37
C SER A 350 7.90 -15.02 10.59
N MET A 351 7.14 -14.19 11.31
CA MET A 351 6.24 -13.21 10.67
C MET A 351 7.01 -12.24 9.77
N ALA A 352 8.24 -11.85 10.16
CA ALA A 352 9.09 -10.98 9.35
C ALA A 352 9.39 -11.59 7.97
N GLN A 353 9.66 -12.90 7.90
CA GLN A 353 9.87 -13.61 6.65
C GLN A 353 8.60 -13.66 5.80
N LEU A 354 7.43 -13.89 6.41
CA LEU A 354 6.13 -13.87 5.71
C LEU A 354 5.81 -12.48 5.12
N LEU A 355 6.08 -11.41 5.85
CA LEU A 355 5.95 -10.04 5.36
C LEU A 355 6.89 -9.76 4.19
N GLU A 356 8.13 -10.27 4.25
CA GLU A 356 9.10 -10.12 3.16
C GLU A 356 8.66 -10.86 1.89
N ILE A 357 8.09 -12.07 2.02
CA ILE A 357 7.53 -12.81 0.88
C ILE A 357 6.43 -11.98 0.20
N HIS A 358 5.48 -11.46 0.96
CA HIS A 358 4.39 -10.64 0.42
C HIS A 358 4.90 -9.34 -0.22
N LEU A 359 5.82 -8.63 0.45
CA LEU A 359 6.39 -7.39 -0.07
C LEU A 359 7.21 -7.65 -1.35
N SER A 360 8.03 -8.69 -1.37
CA SER A 360 8.87 -9.03 -2.52
C SER A 360 8.02 -9.39 -3.75
N ALA A 361 6.92 -10.12 -3.58
CA ALA A 361 5.96 -10.40 -4.65
C ALA A 361 5.36 -9.12 -5.23
N VAL A 362 4.92 -8.19 -4.37
CA VAL A 362 4.41 -6.87 -4.80
C VAL A 362 5.47 -6.12 -5.59
N LEU A 363 6.69 -6.02 -5.06
CA LEU A 363 7.81 -5.28 -5.64
C LEU A 363 8.27 -5.86 -6.99
N ALA A 364 8.32 -7.18 -7.11
CA ALA A 364 8.65 -7.88 -8.34
C ALA A 364 7.66 -7.56 -9.47
N ILE A 365 6.36 -7.55 -9.16
CA ILE A 365 5.31 -7.24 -10.14
C ILE A 365 5.34 -5.76 -10.55
N ILE A 366 5.43 -4.83 -9.60
CA ILE A 366 5.48 -3.40 -9.93
C ILE A 366 6.83 -2.99 -10.55
N LYS A 367 7.85 -3.85 -10.43
CA LYS A 367 9.24 -3.66 -10.87
C LYS A 367 9.91 -2.51 -10.13
N ARG A 368 9.87 -2.53 -8.81
CA ARG A 368 10.48 -1.52 -7.93
C ARG A 368 11.30 -2.20 -6.84
N SER A 369 12.17 -1.43 -6.23
CA SER A 369 12.89 -1.79 -5.00
C SER A 369 12.61 -0.75 -3.93
N TYR A 370 12.82 -1.12 -2.67
CA TYR A 370 12.72 -0.20 -1.54
C TYR A 370 14.10 0.36 -1.14
N ARG A 371 14.10 1.38 -0.29
CA ARG A 371 15.30 1.94 0.37
C ARG A 371 15.31 1.62 1.85
N HIS A 372 14.20 1.91 2.51
CA HIS A 372 14.02 1.79 3.95
C HIS A 372 12.66 1.15 4.21
N TRP A 373 12.57 0.37 5.29
CA TRP A 373 11.32 -0.19 5.76
C TRP A 373 11.29 -0.22 7.29
N VAL A 374 10.09 -0.24 7.85
CA VAL A 374 9.82 -0.41 9.27
C VAL A 374 8.64 -1.37 9.42
N ILE A 375 8.72 -2.27 10.40
CA ILE A 375 7.59 -3.10 10.83
C ILE A 375 7.14 -2.56 12.18
N TYR A 376 5.86 -2.18 12.27
CA TYR A 376 5.25 -1.68 13.48
C TYR A 376 4.10 -2.61 13.90
N PRO A 377 4.31 -3.51 14.89
CA PRO A 377 3.26 -4.37 15.38
C PRO A 377 2.27 -3.56 16.24
N PHE A 378 0.99 -3.81 16.02
CA PHE A 378 -0.12 -3.28 16.80
C PHE A 378 -0.98 -4.42 17.32
N ALA A 379 -0.97 -4.64 18.63
CA ALA A 379 -1.73 -5.70 19.27
C ALA A 379 -3.06 -5.19 19.83
N ILE A 380 -4.12 -5.92 19.55
CA ILE A 380 -5.44 -5.78 20.18
C ILE A 380 -5.58 -6.98 21.12
N LEU A 381 -5.60 -6.71 22.41
CA LEU A 381 -5.61 -7.72 23.47
C LEU A 381 -6.93 -7.64 24.23
N ASP A 382 -7.53 -8.80 24.49
CA ASP A 382 -8.74 -8.90 25.31
C ASP A 382 -8.35 -9.37 26.72
N ALA A 383 -8.64 -8.55 27.73
CA ALA A 383 -8.30 -8.88 29.11
C ALA A 383 -9.19 -10.02 29.63
N ASP A 384 -8.58 -10.97 30.32
CA ASP A 384 -9.32 -12.05 30.97
C ASP A 384 -9.90 -11.62 32.32
N GLU A 385 -10.76 -12.46 32.91
CA GLU A 385 -11.47 -12.20 34.17
C GLU A 385 -10.58 -12.30 35.42
N CYS A 386 -9.25 -12.29 35.26
CA CYS A 386 -8.31 -12.47 36.36
C CYS A 386 -8.38 -11.34 37.40
N CYS A 387 -8.45 -10.09 36.96
CA CYS A 387 -8.48 -8.90 37.81
C CYS A 387 -9.46 -7.85 37.27
N ASN A 388 -9.90 -6.94 38.14
CA ASN A 388 -10.56 -5.73 37.65
C ASN A 388 -9.53 -4.81 36.92
N PRO A 389 -9.94 -3.90 36.02
CA PRO A 389 -8.99 -3.16 35.18
C PRO A 389 -8.00 -2.28 35.96
N GLU A 390 -8.42 -1.68 37.07
CA GLU A 390 -7.54 -0.83 37.89
C GLU A 390 -6.54 -1.66 38.69
N GLU A 391 -6.99 -2.81 39.22
CA GLU A 391 -6.15 -3.78 39.89
C GLU A 391 -5.17 -4.43 38.92
N TRP A 392 -5.58 -4.73 37.70
CA TRP A 392 -4.70 -5.29 36.67
C TRP A 392 -3.56 -4.30 36.36
N LYS A 393 -3.87 -3.01 36.18
CA LYS A 393 -2.88 -1.96 35.93
C LYS A 393 -1.88 -1.78 37.09
N GLN A 394 -2.27 -2.11 38.33
CA GLN A 394 -1.42 -2.02 39.51
C GLN A 394 -0.60 -3.29 39.72
N THR A 395 -1.25 -4.45 39.72
CA THR A 395 -0.66 -5.76 40.00
C THR A 395 0.22 -6.26 38.85
N HIS A 396 -0.21 -6.05 37.59
CA HIS A 396 0.51 -6.47 36.38
C HIS A 396 1.17 -5.30 35.65
N ARG A 397 1.63 -4.30 36.42
CA ARG A 397 2.28 -3.10 35.88
C ARG A 397 3.46 -3.44 34.98
N ASP A 398 4.31 -4.38 35.38
CA ASP A 398 5.51 -4.73 34.62
C ASP A 398 5.16 -5.46 33.31
N ASP A 399 4.14 -6.31 33.33
CA ASP A 399 3.63 -6.99 32.14
C ASP A 399 3.01 -6.00 31.15
N LEU A 400 2.28 -4.99 31.66
CA LEU A 400 1.75 -3.90 30.85
C LEU A 400 2.87 -3.09 30.19
N ILE A 401 3.93 -2.77 30.94
CA ILE A 401 5.10 -2.07 30.40
C ILE A 401 5.72 -2.92 29.30
N ARG A 402 5.95 -4.21 29.55
CA ARG A 402 6.54 -5.14 28.58
C ARG A 402 5.72 -5.21 27.30
N LEU A 403 4.40 -5.32 27.39
CA LEU A 403 3.51 -5.33 26.23
C LEU A 403 3.57 -4.00 25.48
N ALA A 404 3.51 -2.87 26.19
CA ALA A 404 3.51 -1.55 25.57
C ALA A 404 4.82 -1.20 24.84
N ILE A 405 5.98 -1.56 25.42
CA ILE A 405 7.30 -1.25 24.84
C ILE A 405 7.91 -2.41 24.03
N ARG A 406 7.23 -3.56 23.99
CA ARG A 406 7.74 -4.83 23.44
C ARG A 406 9.06 -5.26 24.09
N GLY A 407 9.06 -5.26 25.43
CA GLY A 407 10.20 -5.67 26.26
C GLY A 407 10.36 -7.20 26.31
N SER A 408 11.61 -7.67 26.46
CA SER A 408 11.88 -9.09 26.69
C SER A 408 11.29 -9.56 28.01
N VAL A 409 10.65 -10.73 28.00
CA VAL A 409 10.06 -11.38 29.19
C VAL A 409 11.12 -11.77 30.22
N GLU A 410 12.33 -12.09 29.75
CA GLU A 410 13.42 -12.62 30.59
C GLU A 410 14.16 -11.53 31.36
N ARG A 411 14.03 -10.26 30.94
CA ARG A 411 14.71 -9.13 31.60
C ARG A 411 13.75 -8.41 32.54
N GLU A 412 14.23 -8.09 33.73
CA GLU A 412 13.50 -7.21 34.65
C GLU A 412 13.29 -5.84 33.98
N VAL A 413 12.09 -5.29 34.17
CA VAL A 413 11.76 -3.94 33.71
C VAL A 413 12.58 -2.97 34.56
N ALA A 414 13.42 -2.17 33.91
CA ALA A 414 14.25 -1.24 34.65
C ALA A 414 13.36 -0.23 35.41
N PRO A 415 13.70 0.12 36.67
CA PRO A 415 12.80 0.85 37.58
C PRO A 415 12.44 2.27 37.10
N HIS A 416 13.18 2.81 36.13
CA HIS A 416 12.92 4.13 35.55
C HIS A 416 11.95 4.10 34.35
N VAL A 417 11.59 2.90 33.86
CA VAL A 417 10.65 2.76 32.75
C VAL A 417 9.23 2.86 33.30
N ALA A 418 8.52 3.93 32.90
CA ALA A 418 7.12 4.12 33.26
C ALA A 418 6.20 3.48 32.21
N ILE A 419 4.98 3.13 32.62
CA ILE A 419 3.91 2.79 31.67
C ILE A 419 3.71 4.00 30.74
N PRO A 420 3.70 3.81 29.41
CA PRO A 420 3.39 4.89 28.48
C PRO A 420 2.03 5.54 28.80
N ARG A 421 1.86 6.80 28.41
CA ARG A 421 0.59 7.49 28.58
C ARG A 421 -0.52 6.74 27.84
N ASP A 422 -1.64 6.50 28.53
CA ASP A 422 -2.86 5.98 27.89
C ASP A 422 -3.46 7.06 26.98
N LEU A 423 -3.63 6.73 25.71
CA LEU A 423 -4.15 7.60 24.67
C LEU A 423 -5.65 7.42 24.44
N SER A 424 -6.27 6.45 25.09
CA SER A 424 -7.70 6.22 24.97
C SER A 424 -8.51 7.26 25.77
N LEU A 425 -9.71 7.59 25.28
CA LEU A 425 -10.66 8.44 26.02
C LEU A 425 -11.67 7.63 26.85
N GLY A 426 -11.77 6.32 26.59
CA GLY A 426 -12.73 5.43 27.25
C GLY A 426 -12.17 4.77 28.50
N ARG A 427 -13.03 4.36 29.44
CA ARG A 427 -12.62 3.56 30.60
C ARG A 427 -12.57 2.06 30.31
N ASP A 428 -13.28 1.63 29.29
CA ASP A 428 -13.44 0.21 28.94
C ASP A 428 -12.30 -0.32 28.04
N ARG A 429 -11.41 0.57 27.60
CA ARG A 429 -10.25 0.26 26.77
C ARG A 429 -9.06 1.14 27.17
N SER A 430 -7.85 0.69 26.87
CA SER A 430 -6.62 1.49 26.97
C SER A 430 -5.82 1.36 25.69
N LEU A 431 -5.18 2.45 25.25
CA LEU A 431 -4.30 2.44 24.09
C LEU A 431 -2.94 2.99 24.48
N TYR A 432 -1.92 2.13 24.41
CA TYR A 432 -0.53 2.51 24.63
C TYR A 432 0.21 2.46 23.30
N ALA A 433 0.85 3.55 22.90
CA ALA A 433 1.67 3.58 21.70
C ALA A 433 3.06 4.09 22.03
N GLY A 434 4.08 3.38 21.58
CA GLY A 434 5.48 3.77 21.69
C GLY A 434 6.19 3.68 20.35
N LEU A 435 7.51 3.89 20.37
CA LEU A 435 8.36 3.84 19.18
C LEU A 435 8.33 2.47 18.46
N GLY A 436 8.26 1.37 19.22
CA GLY A 436 8.43 0.02 18.69
C GLY A 436 7.12 -0.74 18.40
N SER A 437 6.02 -0.34 19.03
CA SER A 437 4.74 -1.05 18.97
C SER A 437 3.61 -0.20 19.55
N ALA A 438 2.39 -0.60 19.27
CA ALA A 438 1.21 -0.13 19.99
C ALA A 438 0.39 -1.31 20.52
N VAL A 439 -0.30 -1.11 21.64
CA VAL A 439 -1.18 -2.10 22.26
C VAL A 439 -2.49 -1.44 22.65
N HIS A 440 -3.58 -2.00 22.12
CA HIS A 440 -4.94 -1.70 22.49
C HIS A 440 -5.47 -2.81 23.40
N PHE A 441 -5.67 -2.49 24.67
CA PHE A 441 -6.30 -3.37 25.64
C PHE A 441 -7.79 -3.11 25.70
N GLN A 442 -8.59 -4.16 25.47
CA GLN A 442 -10.01 -4.15 25.81
C GLN A 442 -10.17 -4.67 27.24
N TRP A 443 -10.65 -3.83 28.14
CA TRP A 443 -10.86 -4.20 29.55
C TRP A 443 -12.26 -4.76 29.81
N ARG A 444 -13.26 -4.27 29.08
CA ARG A 444 -14.67 -4.68 29.23
C ARG A 444 -15.36 -4.79 27.88
N GLY A 445 -16.19 -5.82 27.72
CA GLY A 445 -16.83 -6.12 26.45
C GLY A 445 -15.89 -6.86 25.51
N ALA A 446 -16.39 -7.24 24.34
CA ALA A 446 -15.57 -7.95 23.35
C ALA A 446 -14.58 -6.98 22.69
N ALA A 447 -13.33 -7.42 22.50
CA ALA A 447 -12.38 -6.70 21.67
C ALA A 447 -12.98 -6.44 20.27
N PRO A 448 -12.67 -5.29 19.64
CA PRO A 448 -13.09 -5.03 18.27
C PRO A 448 -12.57 -6.16 17.37
N ARG A 449 -13.42 -6.66 16.47
CA ARG A 449 -13.08 -7.72 15.53
C ARG A 449 -13.36 -7.32 14.08
N GLY A 450 -12.49 -7.76 13.16
CA GLY A 450 -12.65 -7.55 11.72
C GLY A 450 -12.71 -6.06 11.36
N VAL A 451 -13.79 -5.63 10.71
CA VAL A 451 -13.96 -4.24 10.24
C VAL A 451 -13.88 -3.20 11.38
N ALA A 452 -14.29 -3.56 12.60
CA ALA A 452 -14.23 -2.64 13.73
C ALA A 452 -12.78 -2.34 14.20
N GLU A 453 -11.84 -3.25 13.94
CA GLU A 453 -10.42 -3.05 14.26
C GLU A 453 -9.80 -1.94 13.39
N LEU A 454 -10.31 -1.79 12.16
CA LEU A 454 -9.79 -0.85 11.16
C LEU A 454 -9.75 0.59 11.68
N ASP A 455 -10.71 0.99 12.52
CA ASP A 455 -10.76 2.37 13.02
C ASP A 455 -9.51 2.80 13.78
N THR A 456 -8.86 1.85 14.46
CA THR A 456 -7.62 2.13 15.20
C THR A 456 -6.40 1.86 14.33
N VAL A 457 -6.43 0.78 13.55
CA VAL A 457 -5.32 0.39 12.66
C VAL A 457 -5.04 1.46 11.61
N LEU A 458 -6.08 1.99 10.95
CA LEU A 458 -5.95 3.00 9.90
C LEU A 458 -5.33 4.31 10.43
N VAL A 459 -5.56 4.64 11.70
CA VAL A 459 -4.97 5.81 12.36
C VAL A 459 -3.45 5.62 12.53
N LEU A 460 -3.01 4.43 12.93
CA LEU A 460 -1.59 4.09 13.02
C LEU A 460 -0.92 3.98 11.64
N GLU A 461 -1.59 3.37 10.66
CA GLU A 461 -1.14 3.36 9.26
C GLU A 461 -0.88 4.79 8.76
N TYR A 462 -1.80 5.72 9.02
CA TYR A 462 -1.63 7.12 8.63
C TYR A 462 -0.43 7.78 9.32
N ALA A 463 -0.20 7.53 10.61
CA ALA A 463 0.98 8.03 11.32
C ALA A 463 2.29 7.52 10.68
N LEU A 464 2.37 6.21 10.42
CA LEU A 464 3.55 5.58 9.79
C LEU A 464 3.77 6.07 8.36
N LEU A 465 2.69 6.30 7.61
CA LEU A 465 2.74 6.88 6.26
C LEU A 465 3.36 8.28 6.31
N GLN A 466 2.91 9.14 7.23
CA GLN A 466 3.46 10.49 7.36
C GLN A 466 4.91 10.50 7.82
N TYR A 467 5.26 9.64 8.78
CA TYR A 467 6.64 9.44 9.22
C TYR A 467 7.55 9.04 8.04
N MET A 468 7.18 8.01 7.28
CA MET A 468 8.01 7.54 6.17
C MET A 468 8.11 8.57 5.04
N ARG A 469 7.03 9.30 4.74
CA ARG A 469 7.07 10.41 3.77
C ARG A 469 8.03 11.52 4.18
N LEU A 470 8.06 11.86 5.47
CA LEU A 470 9.00 12.85 6.01
C LEU A 470 10.45 12.36 5.94
N HIS A 471 10.71 11.12 6.35
CA HIS A 471 12.04 10.53 6.28
C HIS A 471 12.57 10.51 4.83
N THR A 472 11.72 10.10 3.87
CA THR A 472 12.07 10.17 2.44
C THR A 472 12.32 11.61 1.98
N MET A 473 11.60 12.60 2.51
CA MET A 473 11.83 14.01 2.19
C MET A 473 13.15 14.53 2.78
N GLU A 474 13.50 14.13 4.00
CA GLU A 474 14.78 14.48 4.63
C GLU A 474 15.98 13.98 3.81
N GLU A 475 15.93 12.72 3.36
CA GLU A 475 16.92 12.17 2.42
C GLU A 475 16.99 12.98 1.13
N HIS A 476 15.84 13.36 0.58
CA HIS A 476 15.78 14.12 -0.67
C HIS A 476 16.31 15.55 -0.54
N VAL A 477 16.14 16.18 0.63
CA VAL A 477 16.64 17.52 0.91
C VAL A 477 18.13 17.50 1.23
N SER A 478 18.63 16.48 1.94
CA SER A 478 20.07 16.33 2.20
C SER A 478 20.88 16.10 0.91
N GLN A 479 20.29 15.48 -0.11
CA GLN A 479 20.91 15.25 -1.43
C GLN A 479 20.60 16.34 -2.47
N MET A 480 20.11 17.51 -2.05
CA MET A 480 19.55 18.48 -2.99
C MET A 480 20.62 19.19 -3.85
N ALA A 481 20.42 19.17 -5.17
CA ALA A 481 21.15 20.03 -6.10
C ALA A 481 20.58 21.46 -6.12
N LEU A 482 21.45 22.48 -6.20
CA LEU A 482 21.12 23.92 -6.15
C LEU A 482 20.42 24.48 -7.41
N GLY A 483 19.48 23.73 -7.99
CA GLY A 483 18.69 24.13 -9.15
C GLY A 483 17.31 24.69 -8.76
N GLU A 484 16.89 25.77 -9.42
CA GLU A 484 15.62 26.47 -9.12
C GLU A 484 14.38 25.57 -9.24
N ARG A 485 14.28 24.79 -10.33
CA ARG A 485 13.14 23.88 -10.55
C ARG A 485 13.08 22.79 -9.48
N SER A 486 14.24 22.21 -9.15
CA SER A 486 14.36 21.16 -8.12
C SER A 486 13.99 21.72 -6.75
N MET A 487 14.55 22.87 -6.38
CA MET A 487 14.24 23.56 -5.13
C MET A 487 12.74 23.86 -5.01
N ARG A 488 12.12 24.46 -6.03
CA ARG A 488 10.68 24.75 -6.01
C ARG A 488 9.83 23.49 -5.85
N ALA A 489 10.19 22.40 -6.52
CA ALA A 489 9.50 21.13 -6.38
C ALA A 489 9.62 20.57 -4.95
N ARG A 490 10.82 20.61 -4.34
CA ARG A 490 11.06 20.16 -2.96
C ARG A 490 10.33 21.03 -1.94
N TYR A 491 10.34 22.35 -2.10
CA TYR A 491 9.57 23.28 -1.26
C TYR A 491 8.08 22.99 -1.31
N ARG A 492 7.50 22.80 -2.50
CA ARG A 492 6.09 22.42 -2.64
C ARG A 492 5.78 21.09 -1.94
N GLY A 493 6.63 20.09 -2.12
CA GLY A 493 6.50 18.80 -1.45
C GLY A 493 6.56 18.92 0.08
N ALA A 494 7.52 19.67 0.61
CA ALA A 494 7.66 19.91 2.04
C ALA A 494 6.46 20.67 2.61
N VAL A 495 6.00 21.74 1.94
CA VAL A 495 4.80 22.49 2.34
C VAL A 495 3.57 21.58 2.38
N ARG A 496 3.39 20.71 1.38
CA ARG A 496 2.28 19.74 1.35
C ARG A 496 2.35 18.82 2.57
N ILE A 497 3.48 18.13 2.79
CA ILE A 497 3.65 17.23 3.94
C ILE A 497 3.46 17.97 5.27
N PHE A 498 4.04 19.17 5.44
CA PHE A 498 3.90 19.96 6.67
C PHE A 498 2.47 20.45 6.91
N SER A 499 1.71 20.71 5.85
CA SER A 499 0.29 21.04 5.97
C SER A 499 -0.52 19.83 6.44
N GLU A 500 -0.20 18.63 5.94
CA GLU A 500 -0.84 17.38 6.35
C GLU A 500 -0.48 16.97 7.79
N LEU A 501 0.74 17.27 8.26
CA LEU A 501 1.14 17.06 9.67
C LEU A 501 0.31 17.86 10.67
N ARG A 502 -0.41 18.90 10.23
CA ARG A 502 -1.39 19.60 11.07
C ARG A 502 -2.67 18.79 11.28
N GLN A 503 -2.78 17.62 10.65
CA GLN A 503 -3.86 16.65 10.85
C GLN A 503 -5.26 17.23 10.57
N ARG A 504 -5.36 18.17 9.62
CA ARG A 504 -6.65 18.76 9.22
C ARG A 504 -7.63 17.68 8.76
N ASP A 505 -7.10 16.64 8.12
CA ASP A 505 -7.88 15.56 7.53
C ASP A 505 -8.52 14.64 8.58
N LEU A 506 -7.88 14.47 9.74
CA LEU A 506 -8.42 13.63 10.81
C LEU A 506 -9.64 14.32 11.44
N ARG A 507 -10.81 13.66 11.42
CA ARG A 507 -12.06 14.20 11.97
C ARG A 507 -12.19 13.98 13.48
N SER A 508 -11.67 12.87 14.00
CA SER A 508 -11.73 12.54 15.44
C SER A 508 -10.58 13.18 16.22
N GLY A 509 -10.89 13.77 17.38
CA GLY A 509 -9.89 14.31 18.31
C GLY A 509 -8.97 13.22 18.87
N GLU A 510 -9.52 12.07 19.26
CA GLU A 510 -8.74 10.91 19.76
C GLU A 510 -7.73 10.43 18.71
N ALA A 511 -8.15 10.32 17.45
CA ALA A 511 -7.26 9.92 16.36
C ALA A 511 -6.13 10.94 16.14
N ARG A 512 -6.40 12.25 16.27
CA ARG A 512 -5.35 13.29 16.19
C ARG A 512 -4.32 13.15 17.31
N ASP A 513 -4.78 12.89 18.53
CA ASP A 513 -3.89 12.75 19.69
C ASP A 513 -3.03 11.49 19.59
N VAL A 514 -3.60 10.37 19.12
CA VAL A 514 -2.84 9.14 18.82
C VAL A 514 -1.77 9.40 17.76
N VAL A 515 -2.14 9.98 16.62
CA VAL A 515 -1.18 10.27 15.54
C VAL A 515 -0.12 11.24 16.01
N ARG A 516 -0.48 12.29 16.77
CA ARG A 516 0.50 13.26 17.29
C ARG A 516 1.50 12.59 18.22
N HIS A 517 1.02 11.76 19.13
CA HIS A 517 1.86 11.01 20.06
C HIS A 517 2.81 10.07 19.32
N VAL A 518 2.30 9.26 18.39
CA VAL A 518 3.12 8.34 17.59
C VAL A 518 4.16 9.09 16.76
N LEU A 519 3.79 10.18 16.06
CA LEU A 519 4.75 11.00 15.32
C LEU A 519 5.83 11.62 16.23
N GLN A 520 5.46 12.03 17.45
CA GLN A 520 6.40 12.55 18.43
C GLN A 520 7.39 11.49 18.90
N GLU A 521 6.93 10.27 19.19
CA GLU A 521 7.78 9.12 19.54
C GLU A 521 8.77 8.78 18.42
N PHE A 522 8.35 8.88 17.15
CA PHE A 522 9.22 8.70 15.98
C PHE A 522 10.18 9.86 15.70
N GLY A 523 10.21 10.92 16.51
CA GLY A 523 11.11 12.06 16.31
C GLY A 523 10.75 12.96 15.12
N VAL A 524 9.50 12.91 14.64
CA VAL A 524 9.02 13.73 13.52
C VAL A 524 9.26 15.24 13.70
N PRO A 525 9.11 15.84 14.90
CA PRO A 525 9.44 17.24 15.10
C PRO A 525 10.89 17.59 14.74
N ASP A 526 11.83 16.69 15.02
CA ASP A 526 13.24 16.92 14.74
C ASP A 526 13.56 16.72 13.25
N ILE A 527 13.00 15.67 12.62
CA ILE A 527 13.08 15.48 11.15
C ILE A 527 12.55 16.73 10.43
N ARG A 528 11.42 17.27 10.88
CA ARG A 528 10.83 18.48 10.32
C ARG A 528 11.79 19.68 10.46
N ARG A 529 12.38 19.90 11.63
CA ARG A 529 13.36 20.98 11.86
C ARG A 529 14.58 20.83 10.95
N THR A 530 15.08 19.61 10.76
CA THR A 530 16.19 19.32 9.83
C THR A 530 15.82 19.70 8.41
N ILE A 531 14.63 19.32 7.94
CA ILE A 531 14.13 19.68 6.60
C ILE A 531 14.00 21.19 6.45
N GLU A 532 13.37 21.88 7.40
CA GLU A 532 13.20 23.36 7.37
C GLU A 532 14.57 24.07 7.33
N THR A 533 15.51 23.63 8.15
CA THR A 533 16.87 24.19 8.20
C THR A 533 17.60 23.97 6.88
N ALA A 534 17.57 22.74 6.35
CA ALA A 534 18.24 22.42 5.09
C ALA A 534 17.61 23.15 3.90
N LEU A 535 16.28 23.31 3.87
CA LEU A 535 15.60 24.11 2.86
C LEU A 535 15.97 25.61 2.95
N ASN A 536 16.02 26.19 4.15
CA ASN A 536 16.42 27.58 4.36
C ASN A 536 17.88 27.83 3.93
N LEU A 537 18.80 26.94 4.30
CA LEU A 537 20.20 27.00 3.90
C LEU A 537 20.38 26.83 2.39
N SER A 538 19.61 25.92 1.77
CA SER A 538 19.64 25.77 0.33
C SER A 538 19.12 27.03 -0.38
N ALA A 539 18.08 27.68 0.15
CA ALA A 539 17.53 28.92 -0.39
C ALA A 539 18.53 30.09 -0.29
N SER A 540 19.23 30.23 0.83
CA SER A 540 20.29 31.24 0.96
C SER A 540 21.47 30.96 0.03
N ALA A 541 21.88 29.70 -0.13
CA ALA A 541 22.89 29.28 -1.10
C ALA A 541 22.46 29.56 -2.55
N TYR A 542 21.18 29.33 -2.89
CA TYR A 542 20.66 29.66 -4.21
C TYR A 542 20.57 31.17 -4.43
N ALA A 543 20.14 31.95 -3.42
CA ALA A 543 20.07 33.41 -3.49
C ALA A 543 21.46 34.04 -3.69
N THR A 544 22.49 33.52 -3.02
CA THR A 544 23.88 33.97 -3.23
C THR A 544 24.39 33.64 -4.63
N LEU A 545 24.09 32.44 -5.15
CA LEU A 545 24.46 32.07 -6.52
C LEU A 545 23.71 32.88 -7.59
N SER A 546 22.42 33.15 -7.37
CA SER A 546 21.62 33.96 -8.27
C SER A 546 22.05 35.43 -8.23
N ALA A 547 22.38 35.96 -7.05
CA ALA A 547 22.98 37.28 -6.87
C ALA A 547 24.36 37.39 -7.54
N GLU A 548 25.21 36.35 -7.46
CA GLU A 548 26.49 36.34 -8.17
C GLU A 548 26.29 36.39 -9.69
N ARG A 549 25.32 35.62 -10.23
CA ARG A 549 24.99 35.65 -11.66
C ARG A 549 24.38 37.00 -12.08
N ALA A 550 23.51 37.58 -11.25
CA ALA A 550 22.92 38.88 -11.49
C ALA A 550 23.98 39.99 -11.43
N SER A 551 24.90 39.94 -10.47
CA SER A 551 26.05 40.84 -10.35
C SER A 551 26.97 40.76 -11.58
N ARG A 552 27.24 39.56 -12.10
CA ARG A 552 28.02 39.41 -13.36
C ARG A 552 27.31 40.04 -14.56
N ARG A 553 25.98 39.88 -14.65
CA ARG A 553 25.19 40.52 -15.72
C ARG A 553 25.16 42.03 -15.56
N ALA A 554 24.92 42.51 -14.34
CA ALA A 554 24.94 43.92 -14.00
C ALA A 554 26.31 44.53 -14.33
N TRP A 555 27.41 43.84 -14.01
CA TRP A 555 28.76 44.27 -14.34
C TRP A 555 28.99 44.41 -15.85
N TRP A 556 28.46 43.50 -16.66
CA TRP A 556 28.51 43.61 -18.11
C TRP A 556 27.70 44.80 -18.62
N VAL A 557 26.49 45.01 -18.08
CA VAL A 557 25.63 46.15 -18.44
C VAL A 557 26.29 47.47 -18.03
N THR A 558 26.85 47.56 -16.82
CA THR A 558 27.56 48.75 -16.36
C THR A 558 28.81 49.01 -17.20
N SER A 559 29.57 47.97 -17.56
CA SER A 559 30.74 48.11 -18.43
C SER A 559 30.36 48.67 -19.81
N ALA A 560 29.27 48.15 -20.41
CA ALA A 560 28.76 48.66 -21.68
C ALA A 560 28.25 50.11 -21.55
N ALA A 561 27.50 50.42 -20.49
CA ALA A 561 27.02 51.77 -20.23
C ALA A 561 28.15 52.78 -20.02
N THR A 562 29.20 52.40 -19.27
CA THR A 562 30.40 53.24 -19.09
C THR A 562 31.11 53.49 -20.41
N LEU A 563 31.21 52.48 -21.28
CA LEU A 563 31.83 52.64 -22.60
C LEU A 563 31.03 53.61 -23.50
N ILE A 564 29.70 53.53 -23.47
CA ILE A 564 28.82 54.47 -24.18
C ILE A 564 28.96 55.88 -23.59
N ALA A 565 28.96 56.02 -22.27
CA ALA A 565 29.11 57.30 -21.59
C ALA A 565 30.46 57.96 -21.92
N LEU A 566 31.54 57.17 -22.00
CA LEU A 566 32.87 57.64 -22.40
C LEU A 566 32.83 58.22 -23.83
N LEU A 567 32.17 57.54 -24.77
CA LEU A 567 31.99 58.02 -26.15
C LEU A 567 31.16 59.31 -26.21
N VAL A 568 30.09 59.41 -25.42
CA VAL A 568 29.24 60.62 -25.35
C VAL A 568 29.99 61.81 -24.71
N ALA A 569 30.96 61.54 -23.84
CA ALA A 569 31.77 62.58 -23.19
C ALA A 569 32.84 63.20 -24.11
N VAL A 570 33.10 62.67 -25.30
CA VAL A 570 34.15 63.17 -26.21
C VAL A 570 33.95 64.63 -26.62
N PRO A 571 32.76 65.08 -27.08
CA PRO A 571 32.55 66.48 -27.46
C PRO A 571 32.80 67.49 -26.33
N PRO A 572 32.23 67.36 -25.12
CA PRO A 572 32.51 68.31 -24.04
C PRO A 572 33.96 68.23 -23.55
N LEU A 573 34.63 67.07 -23.62
CA LEU A 573 36.06 66.98 -23.33
C LEU A 573 36.90 67.80 -24.32
N ARG A 574 36.51 67.80 -25.59
CA ARG A 574 37.15 68.62 -26.62
C ARG A 574 36.97 70.11 -26.34
N GLU A 575 35.77 70.52 -25.93
CA GLU A 575 35.50 71.90 -25.53
C GLU A 575 36.33 72.32 -24.32
N LEU A 576 36.41 71.46 -23.29
CA LEU A 576 37.24 71.68 -22.10
C LEU A 576 38.72 71.77 -22.43
N LEU A 577 39.27 70.85 -23.23
CA LEU A 577 40.68 70.87 -23.62
C LEU A 577 41.02 72.10 -24.47
N ASN A 578 40.11 72.55 -25.33
CA ASN A 578 40.27 73.78 -26.10
C ASN A 578 40.19 75.06 -25.24
N SER A 579 39.56 74.99 -24.07
CA SER A 579 39.43 76.12 -23.14
C SER A 579 40.65 76.32 -22.22
N VAL A 580 41.64 75.42 -22.28
CA VAL A 580 42.85 75.50 -21.46
C VAL A 580 43.75 76.65 -21.98
N PRO A 581 44.06 77.67 -21.15
CA PRO A 581 44.88 78.80 -21.58
C PRO A 581 46.34 78.40 -21.81
N ALA A 582 46.98 79.06 -22.78
CA ALA A 582 48.41 78.92 -23.07
C ALA A 582 49.28 79.36 -21.87
N SER A 583 50.42 78.70 -21.69
CA SER A 583 51.25 78.80 -20.47
C SER A 583 51.80 80.19 -20.17
N GLU A 584 51.70 80.61 -18.91
CA GLU A 584 52.46 81.74 -18.35
C GLU A 584 53.65 81.21 -17.51
N PRO A 585 54.80 81.91 -17.53
CA PRO A 585 55.98 81.48 -16.78
C PRO A 585 55.74 81.62 -15.27
N GLY A 586 55.62 80.47 -14.57
CA GLY A 586 55.40 80.39 -13.12
C GLY A 586 54.28 79.44 -12.68
N GLU A 587 53.61 78.78 -13.62
CA GLU A 587 52.41 78.00 -13.33
C GLU A 587 52.62 76.62 -12.68
N THR A 588 51.58 76.19 -11.96
CA THR A 588 51.52 74.95 -11.19
C THR A 588 51.65 73.69 -12.05
N TRP A 589 52.57 72.81 -11.64
CA TRP A 589 52.87 71.50 -12.26
C TRP A 589 51.66 70.59 -12.52
N ALA A 590 50.53 70.82 -11.85
CA ALA A 590 49.31 70.03 -11.99
C ALA A 590 48.58 70.18 -13.35
N LEU A 591 48.77 71.30 -14.07
CA LEU A 591 48.09 71.56 -15.36
C LEU A 591 48.89 71.10 -16.60
N VAL A 592 50.16 70.74 -16.40
CA VAL A 592 51.08 70.27 -17.45
C VAL A 592 50.53 69.12 -18.30
N PRO A 593 49.95 68.04 -17.73
CA PRO A 593 49.42 66.93 -18.55
C PRO A 593 48.18 67.32 -19.38
N PHE A 594 47.30 68.19 -18.87
CA PHE A 594 46.12 68.65 -19.60
C PHE A 594 46.49 69.54 -20.79
N ARG A 595 47.54 70.35 -20.64
CA ARG A 595 48.11 71.16 -21.74
C ARG A 595 48.77 70.29 -22.81
N TRP A 596 49.60 69.33 -22.40
CA TRP A 596 50.18 68.38 -23.35
C TRP A 596 49.12 67.64 -24.18
N LEU A 597 47.96 67.35 -23.58
CA LEU A 597 46.80 66.78 -24.27
C LEU A 597 46.09 67.80 -25.18
N ALA A 598 45.90 69.05 -24.73
CA ALA A 598 45.31 70.12 -25.52
C ALA A 598 46.17 70.47 -26.77
N ASP A 599 47.50 70.47 -26.63
CA ASP A 599 48.46 70.76 -27.72
C ASP A 599 48.42 69.70 -28.84
N ARG A 600 47.86 68.51 -28.58
CA ARG A 600 47.63 67.47 -29.61
C ARG A 600 46.39 67.73 -30.47
N GLY A 601 45.66 68.82 -30.22
CA GLY A 601 44.52 69.26 -31.02
C GLY A 601 43.43 68.19 -31.15
N PHE A 602 43.12 67.78 -32.39
CA PHE A 602 42.10 66.76 -32.67
C PHE A 602 42.31 65.43 -31.93
N TRP A 603 43.58 65.05 -31.68
CA TRP A 603 43.92 63.79 -31.01
C TRP A 603 43.91 63.88 -29.48
N GLY A 604 43.89 65.08 -28.90
CA GLY A 604 43.91 65.30 -27.45
C GLY A 604 42.80 64.55 -26.69
N PRO A 605 41.51 64.73 -27.06
CA PRO A 605 40.39 64.01 -26.45
C PRO A 605 40.51 62.48 -26.56
N TRP A 606 41.08 61.99 -27.67
CA TRP A 606 41.31 60.55 -27.88
C TRP A 606 42.42 60.00 -26.98
N PHE A 607 43.50 60.76 -26.75
CA PHE A 607 44.54 60.38 -25.80
C PHE A 607 44.05 60.40 -24.35
N THR A 608 43.22 61.37 -23.96
CA THR A 608 42.57 61.36 -22.63
C THR A 608 41.68 60.14 -22.45
N MET A 609 40.87 59.81 -23.48
CA MET A 609 40.02 58.62 -23.46
C MET A 609 40.85 57.34 -23.37
N ALA A 610 41.94 57.24 -24.14
CA ALA A 610 42.85 56.10 -24.10
C ALA A 610 43.53 55.96 -22.73
N GLY A 611 43.91 57.06 -22.10
CA GLY A 611 44.48 57.09 -20.75
C GLY A 611 43.48 56.62 -19.68
N VAL A 612 42.24 57.12 -19.72
CA VAL A 612 41.16 56.67 -18.83
C VAL A 612 40.83 55.19 -19.07
N LEU A 613 40.77 54.75 -20.32
CA LEU A 613 40.55 53.36 -20.68
C LEU A 613 41.67 52.46 -20.15
N LEU A 614 42.94 52.87 -20.31
CA LEU A 614 44.09 52.15 -19.76
C LEU A 614 44.04 52.07 -18.24
N LEU A 615 43.63 53.13 -17.55
CA LEU A 615 43.45 53.13 -16.10
C LEU A 615 42.35 52.16 -15.67
N VAL A 616 41.21 52.14 -16.38
CA VAL A 616 40.12 51.19 -16.13
C VAL A 616 40.57 49.74 -16.39
N ILE A 617 41.31 49.49 -17.49
CA ILE A 617 41.89 48.18 -17.80
C ILE A 617 42.90 47.77 -16.74
N ALA A 618 43.76 48.70 -16.28
CA ALA A 618 44.74 48.43 -15.23
C ALA A 618 44.07 48.05 -13.91
N ILE A 619 43.04 48.80 -13.48
CA ILE A 619 42.23 48.47 -12.30
C ILE A 619 41.55 47.10 -12.48
N TRP A 620 41.05 46.81 -13.67
CA TRP A 620 40.42 45.52 -13.99
C TRP A 620 41.42 44.35 -13.91
N ILE A 621 42.60 44.48 -14.49
CA ILE A 621 43.67 43.48 -14.41
C ILE A 621 44.12 43.31 -12.95
N LEU A 622 44.20 44.40 -12.19
CA LEU A 622 44.55 44.36 -10.76
C LEU A 622 43.50 43.59 -9.96
N ASP A 623 42.20 43.83 -10.19
CA ASP A 623 41.10 43.09 -9.55
C ASP A 623 41.08 41.61 -10.00
N VAL A 624 41.29 41.31 -11.28
CA VAL A 624 41.36 39.92 -11.79
C VAL A 624 42.55 39.18 -11.20
N SER A 625 43.73 39.80 -11.15
CA SER A 625 44.95 39.21 -10.57
C SER A 625 44.82 39.03 -9.06
N TRP A 626 44.20 39.99 -8.36
CA TRP A 626 43.85 39.86 -6.94
C TRP A 626 42.88 38.70 -6.69
N ARG A 627 41.79 38.60 -7.47
CA ARG A 627 40.83 37.49 -7.40
C ARG A 627 41.47 36.14 -7.73
N TRP A 628 42.39 36.10 -8.70
CA TRP A 628 43.17 34.90 -9.01
C TRP A 628 44.07 34.47 -7.85
N ARG A 629 44.69 35.43 -7.15
CA ARG A 629 45.52 35.19 -5.98
C ARG A 629 44.69 34.67 -4.80
N VAL A 630 43.51 35.25 -4.54
CA VAL A 630 42.58 34.81 -3.49
C VAL A 630 41.98 33.43 -3.81
N ARG A 631 41.74 33.11 -5.08
CA ARG A 631 41.24 31.79 -5.52
C ARG A 631 42.29 30.66 -5.44
N ARG A 632 43.58 30.97 -5.30
CA ARG A 632 44.65 29.97 -5.08
C ARG A 632 44.82 29.55 -3.62
N LEU A 633 44.11 30.18 -2.68
CA LEU A 633 43.91 29.57 -1.37
C LEU A 633 43.08 28.30 -1.58
N PRO A 634 43.49 27.14 -1.05
CA PRO A 634 42.82 25.87 -1.31
C PRO A 634 41.36 25.97 -0.89
N SER A 635 40.49 26.19 -1.87
CA SER A 635 39.06 26.11 -1.67
C SER A 635 38.76 24.64 -1.36
N PHE A 636 38.40 24.35 -0.11
CA PHE A 636 37.64 23.15 0.25
C PHE A 636 36.65 22.86 -0.88
N ARG A 637 36.79 21.69 -1.51
CA ARG A 637 35.98 21.26 -2.65
C ARG A 637 34.51 21.54 -2.35
N ARG A 638 33.91 22.49 -3.06
CA ARG A 638 32.47 22.78 -3.03
C ARG A 638 31.68 21.67 -3.72
N GLY A 639 31.65 20.50 -3.11
CA GLY A 639 30.41 19.77 -2.91
C GLY A 639 30.23 19.75 -1.40
N TYR A 640 29.26 20.48 -0.87
CA TYR A 640 28.81 20.22 0.49
C TYR A 640 28.16 18.83 0.45
N LYS A 641 28.98 17.78 0.57
CA LYS A 641 28.52 16.52 1.10
C LYS A 641 28.27 16.84 2.56
N TRP A 642 27.00 16.98 2.92
CA TRP A 642 26.64 17.06 4.32
C TRP A 642 27.37 15.94 5.07
N PRO A 643 27.96 16.21 6.25
CA PRO A 643 28.51 15.16 7.08
C PRO A 643 27.34 14.26 7.47
N ASN A 644 27.13 13.21 6.68
CA ASN A 644 26.12 12.19 6.95
C ASN A 644 26.71 11.10 7.88
N GLU A 645 28.03 11.13 8.10
CA GLU A 645 28.71 10.26 9.06
C GLU A 645 28.87 11.03 10.36
N PHE A 646 27.82 11.00 11.17
CA PHE A 646 28.02 11.00 12.60
C PHE A 646 28.62 9.63 12.91
N THR A 647 29.95 9.55 13.07
CA THR A 647 30.56 8.37 13.70
C THR A 647 30.12 8.40 15.15
N VAL A 648 28.94 7.83 15.39
CA VAL A 648 28.63 7.27 16.69
C VAL A 648 29.66 6.17 16.85
N ASP A 649 30.60 6.33 17.79
CA ASP A 649 31.36 5.19 18.30
C ASP A 649 30.34 4.22 18.91
N ARG A 650 29.77 3.40 18.03
CA ARG A 650 29.14 2.16 18.40
C ARG A 650 30.31 1.28 18.78
N GLU A 651 30.65 1.29 20.07
CA GLU A 651 31.05 0.04 20.69
C GLU A 651 30.03 -0.99 20.18
N LEU A 652 30.49 -1.90 19.31
CA LEU A 652 29.67 -2.99 18.82
C LEU A 652 29.01 -3.58 20.06
N HIS A 653 27.68 -3.69 20.01
CA HIS A 653 26.74 -4.52 20.79
C HIS A 653 25.40 -3.75 20.80
N SER A 654 24.61 -3.94 19.74
CA SER A 654 23.16 -3.66 19.76
C SER A 654 22.48 -4.89 20.36
N PRO A 655 21.51 -4.77 21.30
CA PRO A 655 20.17 -4.33 20.92
C PRO A 655 19.47 -3.39 21.92
N SER A 656 18.94 -2.29 21.38
CA SER A 656 17.59 -1.76 21.68
C SER A 656 16.98 -2.03 23.07
N ALA A 657 17.58 -1.53 24.16
CA ALA A 657 16.96 -1.63 25.50
C ALA A 657 17.40 -0.60 26.55
N LEU A 658 18.19 0.43 26.23
CA LEU A 658 18.60 1.41 27.25
C LEU A 658 18.27 2.82 26.79
N GLY A 659 17.49 3.52 27.62
CA GLY A 659 17.05 4.89 27.41
C GLY A 659 18.19 5.90 27.23
N PRO A 660 17.86 7.19 27.06
CA PRO A 660 18.82 8.18 26.59
C PRO A 660 19.91 8.42 27.64
N ARG A 661 21.09 7.83 27.43
CA ARG A 661 22.32 8.32 28.05
C ARG A 661 22.82 9.50 27.24
N SER A 662 23.22 10.56 27.92
CA SER A 662 23.78 11.76 27.32
C SER A 662 24.96 11.39 26.42
N THR A 663 24.75 11.47 25.11
CA THR A 663 25.78 11.31 24.10
C THR A 663 26.59 12.60 24.04
N ASN A 664 27.84 12.55 24.47
CA ASN A 664 28.76 13.65 24.24
C ASN A 664 29.12 13.67 22.75
N LEU A 665 28.64 14.70 22.06
CA LEU A 665 28.89 14.95 20.64
C LEU A 665 30.33 15.42 20.44
N HIS A 666 31.18 14.55 19.90
CA HIS A 666 32.46 14.99 19.34
C HIS A 666 32.30 15.31 17.86
N VAL A 667 32.48 16.59 17.53
CA VAL A 667 32.55 17.08 16.14
C VAL A 667 33.99 16.92 15.66
N SER A 668 34.28 15.86 14.91
CA SER A 668 35.55 15.73 14.21
C SER A 668 35.48 16.46 12.86
N LEU A 669 36.18 17.59 12.76
CA LEU A 669 36.36 18.29 11.49
C LEU A 669 37.35 17.51 10.60
N PRO A 670 37.12 17.40 9.29
CA PRO A 670 38.04 16.73 8.38
C PRO A 670 39.28 17.61 8.20
N GLY A 671 40.33 17.33 8.97
CA GLY A 671 41.60 18.06 8.94
C GLY A 671 42.51 17.90 10.16
N GLY A 672 42.14 17.12 11.18
CA GLY A 672 43.02 16.83 12.31
C GLY A 672 44.22 15.99 11.89
N ALA A 673 45.42 16.54 12.08
CA ALA A 673 46.69 15.85 11.87
C ALA A 673 46.71 14.53 12.65
N LYS A 674 47.35 13.51 12.05
CA LYS A 674 47.70 12.26 12.73
C LYS A 674 48.56 12.61 13.96
N ASP A 675 47.99 12.49 15.15
CA ASP A 675 48.77 12.31 16.37
C ASP A 675 49.44 10.93 16.27
N THR A 676 50.74 10.95 16.00
CA THR A 676 51.62 9.80 16.16
C THR A 676 51.70 9.50 17.65
N GLY A 677 50.95 8.50 18.10
CA GLY A 677 51.02 7.98 19.46
C GLY A 677 52.44 7.53 19.80
N GLY A 678 53.05 8.24 20.74
CA GLY A 678 54.21 7.78 21.49
C GLY A 678 53.74 6.85 22.61
N SER A 679 54.39 5.69 22.69
CA SER A 679 54.24 4.70 23.74
C SER A 679 54.71 5.22 25.11
N SER A 680 53.87 5.04 26.12
CA SER A 680 54.25 4.66 27.50
C SER A 680 53.04 4.13 28.22
#